data_AF-A0A841BU23-F1
#
_entry.id   AF-A0A841BU23-F1
#
_cell.length_a   1.000
_cell.length_b   1.000
_cell.length_c   1.000
_cell.angle_alpha   90.00
_cell.angle_beta   90.00
_cell.angle_gamma   90.00
#
_symmetry.space_group_name_H-M   'P 1'
#
loop_
_entity.id
_entity.type
_entity.pdbx_description
1 polymer ?
#
loop_
_entity_poly.entity_id
_entity_poly.type
_entity_poly.pdbx_seq_one_letter_code
_entity_poly.pdbx_strand_id
1 'polypeptide(L)'
;METSHPHWVADLHIHSRYSRSCSRDLDLPTLAFWARRKGVTLLGTGDFTHPQWIAHLRESLVEAEPGLFRLNAEAEANVAQKLPPRLSATDAQTRFMLSVEISTIYKRDDKTRKVHHLVYLPDLEAAGRFNTALARIGNIASDGRPILGLDSRDLLEIVLESSPDGYLVPAHIWTPWFAALGSKSGFDAIADCYADLADHIFAVETGLSSDPEMNWRVSSLDRYALVSNSDAHSPQALAREATVFTGPLDYFALRDTLRDGAGPAATIEFFPEEGKYHGDGHRVCGVNWTPDETRAAGGLCSACGKPVTVGVLARIEALADRPVGEPSPRASRVHHLVQLPEIVGELNGVGPRSKTVEGVVNNLVAELGSELGILLDAPIDEVTAAGGELLGEAIGRLRRGDVRRTPGFDGEYGVIRLFDPDELRRGDDTLFDLPAAETVPKPRRRAAPKQVKPVEEPPVEPAPAEQSPSLVATPASPHEPFEPMLAGMEEVGTGLLDRLDAMQRVAASAPGGPLLIVAGPGTGKTRTLTHRIAYLCAEMHVFPETCLAITFTRRAAEELRHRLASLMGPVADDVTVATFHSLGLSILREQYALAGLAADFTITAEPEEAIPGRVIQLDDLITLPLEILRAHPSLVDKYRARWSWVFVDEYQDVDAGQYELLRFLAPPDGNLCAIGDPDQAIYSFRGADVAFFLSFARDFVDSRVVRLTRNYRSSAPIIAAASQAITPWSLVPGRRMDPAKVDLDAPLIGRYSASGAQDEADFVVRTVDELVGGLSHRSRADTRGVTGVTVSFSDIAVLYRTDAQAAAVVDALARVGVPVQKRSHDRLRDRAGVTALAAELRLSGGSGPLAARLRRAAAALTERPALGITFTPDELWSAAELLSPLAVRCGEDLERFITEIVSGQEVDALDPRAEAVTLLTLHAAKGLEFPVVFLIGCEDGLLPMRFPGNPPDDAAIAEERRLFFVGLTRAQKRLYVSHAARRFRYGSERECSPTPFLAAIDSGLFDRLGETEPVRPRDRQLRLL
;
A
#
# COMPACT_ATOMS: atom_id res chain seq x y z
N MET A 1 -6.57 -47.69 37.93
CA MET A 1 -6.31 -48.24 36.59
C MET A 1 -7.07 -47.36 35.61
N GLU A 2 -6.52 -46.19 35.31
CA GLU A 2 -7.02 -45.35 34.21
C GLU A 2 -6.50 -45.95 32.92
N THR A 3 -7.41 -46.43 32.09
CA THR A 3 -7.09 -46.79 30.71
C THR A 3 -6.72 -45.50 29.98
N SER A 4 -5.42 -45.24 29.84
CA SER A 4 -4.90 -44.08 29.10
C SER A 4 -5.37 -44.17 27.65
N HIS A 5 -6.39 -43.40 27.28
CA HIS A 5 -6.75 -43.23 25.89
C HIS A 5 -5.56 -42.56 25.14
N PRO A 6 -5.26 -42.97 23.91
CA PRO A 6 -4.17 -42.37 23.15
C PRO A 6 -4.46 -40.89 22.87
N HIS A 7 -3.48 -40.02 23.15
CA HIS A 7 -3.49 -38.63 22.72
C HIS A 7 -3.12 -38.55 21.24
N TRP A 8 -3.75 -37.63 20.50
CA TRP A 8 -3.42 -37.37 19.11
C TRP A 8 -3.51 -35.87 18.81
N VAL A 9 -2.70 -35.43 17.85
CA VAL A 9 -2.54 -34.02 17.47
C VAL A 9 -3.28 -33.74 16.18
N ALA A 10 -4.05 -32.65 16.16
CA ALA A 10 -4.78 -32.17 15.01
C ALA A 10 -4.35 -30.76 14.60
N ASP A 11 -4.22 -30.55 13.29
CA ASP A 11 -3.98 -29.25 12.68
C ASP A 11 -4.94 -29.09 11.50
N LEU A 12 -6.05 -28.40 11.76
CA LEU A 12 -7.27 -28.45 10.93
C LEU A 12 -7.46 -27.22 10.06
N HIS A 13 -6.65 -26.18 10.28
CA HIS A 13 -6.61 -24.97 9.46
C HIS A 13 -5.38 -25.00 8.56
N ILE A 14 -5.56 -25.56 7.37
CA ILE A 14 -4.52 -25.60 6.34
C ILE A 14 -5.08 -25.18 5.00
N HIS A 15 -4.19 -24.87 4.06
CA HIS A 15 -4.55 -24.42 2.73
C HIS A 15 -3.96 -25.33 1.67
N SER A 16 -4.60 -25.35 0.51
CA SER A 16 -4.14 -26.07 -0.66
C SER A 16 -3.24 -25.19 -1.53
N ARG A 17 -2.56 -25.80 -2.49
CA ARG A 17 -1.85 -25.10 -3.58
C ARG A 17 -2.73 -24.20 -4.47
N TYR A 18 -4.06 -24.25 -4.33
CA TYR A 18 -5.00 -23.41 -5.07
C TYR A 18 -5.42 -22.16 -4.30
N SER A 19 -5.06 -22.06 -3.01
CA SER A 19 -5.16 -20.81 -2.26
C SER A 19 -4.08 -19.82 -2.70
N ARG A 20 -4.44 -18.53 -2.76
CA ARG A 20 -3.45 -17.47 -3.03
C ARG A 20 -2.38 -17.40 -1.93
N SER A 21 -1.18 -17.00 -2.33
CA SER A 21 -0.02 -16.82 -1.43
C SER A 21 0.38 -18.08 -0.65
N CYS A 22 0.02 -19.26 -1.17
CA CYS A 22 0.35 -20.56 -0.63
C CYS A 22 1.41 -21.26 -1.49
N SER A 23 2.25 -22.09 -0.86
CA SER A 23 3.24 -22.90 -1.58
C SER A 23 2.56 -23.86 -2.56
N ARG A 24 3.17 -24.01 -3.74
CA ARG A 24 2.75 -25.03 -4.72
C ARG A 24 2.94 -26.47 -4.21
N ASP A 25 3.79 -26.63 -3.20
CA ASP A 25 4.09 -27.90 -2.53
C ASP A 25 3.00 -28.31 -1.52
N LEU A 26 1.92 -27.54 -1.36
CA LEU A 26 0.74 -27.93 -0.59
C LEU A 26 -0.14 -28.91 -1.40
N ASP A 27 0.43 -30.07 -1.69
CA ASP A 27 -0.26 -31.25 -2.19
C ASP A 27 -0.42 -32.30 -1.10
N LEU A 28 -1.39 -33.21 -1.27
CA LEU A 28 -1.76 -34.21 -0.27
C LEU A 28 -0.59 -35.14 0.15
N PRO A 29 0.22 -35.72 -0.76
CA PRO A 29 1.40 -36.50 -0.38
C PRO A 29 2.44 -35.72 0.43
N THR A 30 2.70 -34.46 0.05
CA THR A 30 3.65 -33.61 0.75
C THR A 30 3.14 -33.23 2.13
N LEU A 31 1.85 -32.92 2.26
CA LEU A 31 1.18 -32.68 3.55
C LEU A 31 1.28 -33.90 4.47
N ALA A 32 1.01 -35.11 3.97
CA ALA A 32 1.14 -36.35 4.77
C ALA A 32 2.59 -36.59 5.21
N PHE A 33 3.57 -36.35 4.35
CA PHE A 33 4.99 -36.43 4.72
C PHE A 33 5.32 -35.48 5.87
N TRP A 34 4.92 -34.21 5.76
CA TRP A 34 5.20 -33.21 6.79
C TRP A 34 4.40 -33.45 8.07
N ALA A 35 3.14 -33.89 8.00
CA ALA A 35 2.39 -34.30 9.18
C ALA A 35 3.09 -35.39 9.97
N ARG A 36 3.55 -36.46 9.32
CA ARG A 36 4.28 -37.55 9.99
C ARG A 36 5.62 -37.10 10.56
N ARG A 37 6.34 -36.23 9.83
CA ARG A 37 7.59 -35.62 10.32
C ARG A 37 7.36 -34.74 11.55
N LYS A 38 6.31 -33.92 11.53
CA LYS A 38 5.95 -33.01 12.62
C LYS A 38 5.33 -33.73 13.80
N GLY A 39 4.63 -34.85 13.58
CA GLY A 39 3.91 -35.59 14.61
C GLY A 39 2.41 -35.26 14.66
N VAL A 40 1.85 -34.78 13.55
CA VAL A 40 0.41 -34.50 13.42
C VAL A 40 -0.31 -35.75 12.94
N THR A 41 -1.34 -36.15 13.68
CA THR A 41 -2.14 -37.34 13.39
C THR A 41 -3.30 -37.02 12.44
N LEU A 42 -3.98 -35.88 12.65
CA LEU A 42 -5.13 -35.44 11.88
C LEU A 42 -4.86 -34.08 11.23
N LEU A 43 -4.98 -34.00 9.90
CA LEU A 43 -4.88 -32.76 9.15
C LEU A 43 -6.23 -32.36 8.56
N GLY A 44 -6.48 -31.06 8.45
CA GLY A 44 -7.48 -30.55 7.50
C GLY A 44 -7.07 -30.88 6.06
N THR A 45 -8.00 -30.86 5.10
CA THR A 45 -7.63 -30.90 3.67
C THR A 45 -7.36 -29.52 3.09
N GLY A 46 -7.96 -28.48 3.69
CA GLY A 46 -8.03 -27.13 3.12
C GLY A 46 -8.86 -27.06 1.83
N ASP A 47 -9.45 -25.90 1.57
CA ASP A 47 -9.93 -25.45 0.25
C ASP A 47 -10.83 -26.40 -0.55
N PHE A 48 -11.62 -27.26 0.10
CA PHE A 48 -12.45 -28.23 -0.63
C PHE A 48 -13.51 -27.57 -1.54
N THR A 49 -13.73 -26.26 -1.44
CA THR A 49 -14.60 -25.50 -2.35
C THR A 49 -14.02 -25.36 -3.75
N HIS A 50 -12.69 -25.40 -3.91
CA HIS A 50 -12.05 -25.20 -5.20
C HIS A 50 -12.31 -26.40 -6.14
N PRO A 51 -12.87 -26.22 -7.35
CA PRO A 51 -13.30 -27.32 -8.22
C PRO A 51 -12.18 -28.29 -8.61
N GLN A 52 -10.96 -27.80 -8.84
CA GLN A 52 -9.83 -28.66 -9.17
C GLN A 52 -9.26 -29.38 -7.94
N TRP A 53 -9.43 -28.79 -6.75
CA TRP A 53 -8.94 -29.41 -5.52
C TRP A 53 -9.87 -30.53 -5.09
N ILE A 54 -11.18 -30.30 -5.05
CA ILE A 54 -12.15 -31.34 -4.68
C ILE A 54 -12.09 -32.55 -5.63
N ALA A 55 -11.80 -32.34 -6.92
CA ALA A 55 -11.56 -33.42 -7.87
C ALA A 55 -10.31 -34.23 -7.47
N HIS A 56 -9.22 -33.55 -7.12
CA HIS A 56 -8.01 -34.21 -6.64
C HIS A 56 -8.21 -34.94 -5.30
N LEU A 57 -9.00 -34.38 -4.38
CA LEU A 57 -9.37 -35.03 -3.11
C LEU A 57 -10.10 -36.35 -3.39
N ARG A 58 -11.07 -36.36 -4.30
CA ARG A 58 -11.83 -37.57 -4.71
C ARG A 58 -10.95 -38.67 -5.29
N GLU A 59 -9.90 -38.30 -6.03
CA GLU A 59 -8.98 -39.26 -6.65
C GLU A 59 -7.93 -39.81 -5.67
N SER A 60 -7.51 -38.98 -4.72
CA SER A 60 -6.33 -39.26 -3.88
C SER A 60 -6.67 -39.84 -2.51
N LEU A 61 -7.87 -39.55 -2.00
CA LEU A 61 -8.32 -39.92 -0.67
C LEU A 61 -9.25 -41.14 -0.69
N VAL A 62 -9.10 -41.99 0.32
CA VAL A 62 -9.99 -43.11 0.62
C VAL A 62 -10.47 -43.02 2.06
N GLU A 63 -11.67 -43.51 2.34
CA GLU A 63 -12.22 -43.53 3.71
C GLU A 63 -11.34 -44.37 4.65
N ALA A 64 -11.21 -43.91 5.89
CA ALA A 64 -10.40 -44.56 6.93
C ALA A 64 -11.23 -44.86 8.20
N GLU A 65 -11.68 -43.82 8.88
CA GLU A 65 -12.58 -43.87 10.03
C GLU A 65 -13.85 -43.05 9.69
N PRO A 66 -14.94 -43.15 10.48
CA PRO A 66 -16.15 -42.37 10.21
C PRO A 66 -15.85 -40.87 10.05
N GLY A 67 -16.09 -40.36 8.83
CA GLY A 67 -15.86 -38.97 8.43
C GLY A 67 -14.40 -38.54 8.25
N LEU A 68 -13.44 -39.48 8.31
CA LEU A 68 -12.01 -39.24 8.11
C LEU A 68 -11.48 -40.01 6.89
N PHE A 69 -10.46 -39.44 6.27
CA PHE A 69 -9.84 -39.94 5.05
C PHE A 69 -8.35 -40.23 5.24
N ARG A 70 -7.77 -41.04 4.36
CA ARG A 70 -6.32 -41.27 4.26
C ARG A 70 -5.90 -41.30 2.79
N LEU A 71 -4.61 -41.20 2.50
CA LEU A 71 -4.14 -41.35 1.13
C LEU A 71 -4.37 -42.78 0.62
N ASN A 72 -4.50 -42.93 -0.69
CA ASN A 72 -4.48 -44.25 -1.32
C ASN A 72 -3.17 -45.01 -1.04
N ALA A 73 -3.20 -46.34 -1.18
CA ALA A 73 -2.09 -47.20 -0.75
C ALA A 73 -0.76 -46.92 -1.47
N GLU A 74 -0.81 -46.50 -2.73
CA GLU A 74 0.38 -46.15 -3.53
C GLU A 74 1.03 -44.85 -3.01
N ALA A 75 0.23 -43.81 -2.81
CA ALA A 75 0.70 -42.54 -2.25
C ALA A 75 1.25 -42.70 -0.83
N GLU A 76 0.59 -43.50 0.02
CA GLU A 76 1.10 -43.82 1.36
C GLU A 76 2.47 -44.52 1.32
N ALA A 77 2.64 -45.50 0.43
CA ALA A 77 3.91 -46.19 0.28
C ALA A 77 5.03 -45.24 -0.16
N ASN A 78 4.73 -44.31 -1.09
CA ASN A 78 5.68 -43.30 -1.55
C ASN A 78 6.08 -42.31 -0.46
N VAL A 79 5.16 -41.93 0.44
CA VAL A 79 5.46 -41.10 1.61
C VAL A 79 6.32 -41.86 2.61
N ALA A 80 5.96 -43.10 2.92
CA ALA A 80 6.70 -43.94 3.87
C ALA A 80 8.16 -44.18 3.44
N GLN A 81 8.44 -44.32 2.13
CA GLN A 81 9.80 -44.48 1.60
C GLN A 81 10.71 -43.26 1.80
N LYS A 82 10.13 -42.05 1.89
CA LYS A 82 10.87 -40.81 2.09
C LYS A 82 11.14 -40.50 3.58
N LEU A 83 10.37 -41.12 4.48
CA LEU A 83 10.48 -40.89 5.92
C LEU A 83 11.59 -41.73 6.55
N PRO A 84 12.21 -41.26 7.64
CA PRO A 84 13.10 -42.09 8.44
C PRO A 84 12.40 -43.36 8.95
N PRO A 85 13.10 -44.49 9.14
CA PRO A 85 12.51 -45.76 9.56
C PRO A 85 11.64 -45.69 10.83
N ARG A 86 12.01 -44.85 11.80
CA ARG A 86 11.22 -44.63 13.03
C ARG A 86 9.85 -44.01 12.75
N LEU A 87 9.73 -43.21 11.70
CA LEU A 87 8.50 -42.53 11.31
C LEU A 87 7.74 -43.26 10.21
N SER A 88 8.34 -44.23 9.53
CA SER A 88 7.75 -44.93 8.37
C SER A 88 6.78 -46.06 8.75
N ALA A 89 6.52 -46.31 10.03
CA ALA A 89 5.61 -47.36 10.50
C ALA A 89 4.20 -47.23 9.91
N THR A 90 3.58 -48.36 9.57
CA THR A 90 2.26 -48.42 8.88
C THR A 90 1.11 -47.88 9.74
N ASP A 91 1.24 -47.94 11.06
CA ASP A 91 0.18 -47.59 12.02
C ASP A 91 0.10 -46.07 12.25
N ALA A 92 1.10 -45.31 11.80
CA ALA A 92 1.25 -43.86 11.97
C ALA A 92 0.81 -43.05 10.73
N GLN A 93 -0.15 -43.57 9.96
CA GLN A 93 -0.70 -42.88 8.78
C GLN A 93 -1.45 -41.60 9.18
N THR A 94 -1.25 -40.52 8.43
CA THR A 94 -1.98 -39.26 8.63
C THR A 94 -3.42 -39.42 8.19
N ARG A 95 -4.36 -38.92 9.00
CA ARG A 95 -5.77 -38.76 8.64
C ARG A 95 -6.04 -37.37 8.12
N PHE A 96 -6.99 -37.27 7.21
CA PHE A 96 -7.46 -36.03 6.62
C PHE A 96 -8.94 -35.83 6.94
N MET A 97 -9.30 -34.60 7.33
CA MET A 97 -10.67 -34.16 7.55
C MET A 97 -11.01 -33.07 6.54
N LEU A 98 -12.16 -33.16 5.90
CA LEU A 98 -12.57 -32.16 4.91
C LEU A 98 -12.77 -30.81 5.61
N SER A 99 -11.91 -29.85 5.26
CA SER A 99 -11.95 -28.49 5.78
C SER A 99 -11.79 -27.44 4.68
N VAL A 100 -12.38 -26.27 4.90
CA VAL A 100 -12.21 -25.08 4.06
C VAL A 100 -12.29 -23.81 4.90
N GLU A 101 -11.50 -22.81 4.55
CA GLU A 101 -11.67 -21.45 5.07
C GLU A 101 -12.54 -20.63 4.12
N ILE A 102 -13.57 -19.97 4.66
CA ILE A 102 -14.42 -19.01 3.94
C ILE A 102 -14.27 -17.64 4.59
N SER A 103 -13.98 -16.62 3.79
CA SER A 103 -13.98 -15.22 4.25
C SER A 103 -15.29 -14.55 3.86
N THR A 104 -16.01 -14.01 4.83
CA THR A 104 -17.27 -13.29 4.60
C THR A 104 -17.04 -11.79 4.75
N ILE A 105 -17.53 -10.99 3.80
CA ILE A 105 -17.49 -9.53 3.86
C ILE A 105 -18.91 -8.98 3.67
N TYR A 106 -19.44 -8.31 4.68
CA TYR A 106 -20.81 -7.81 4.66
C TYR A 106 -20.96 -6.59 5.56
N LYS A 107 -22.06 -5.84 5.42
CA LYS A 107 -22.35 -4.67 6.26
C LYS A 107 -23.43 -5.03 7.29
N ARG A 108 -23.15 -4.80 8.57
CA ARG A 108 -24.10 -5.00 9.67
C ARG A 108 -23.79 -4.02 10.81
N ASP A 109 -24.83 -3.39 11.36
CA ASP A 109 -24.74 -2.34 12.40
C ASP A 109 -23.84 -1.16 11.99
N ASP A 110 -24.00 -0.68 10.75
CA ASP A 110 -23.20 0.40 10.15
C ASP A 110 -21.68 0.15 10.08
N LYS A 111 -21.24 -1.09 10.32
CA LYS A 111 -19.84 -1.51 10.20
C LYS A 111 -19.70 -2.55 9.08
N THR A 112 -18.60 -2.46 8.33
CA THR A 112 -18.19 -3.55 7.43
C THR A 112 -17.54 -4.65 8.26
N ARG A 113 -18.20 -5.79 8.34
CA ARG A 113 -17.72 -7.00 9.01
C ARG A 113 -16.88 -7.80 8.02
N LYS A 114 -15.72 -8.26 8.48
CA LYS A 114 -14.91 -9.25 7.77
C LYS A 114 -14.54 -10.33 8.76
N VAL A 115 -15.00 -11.55 8.51
CA VAL A 115 -14.86 -12.67 9.43
C VAL A 115 -14.49 -13.91 8.63
N HIS A 116 -13.55 -14.69 9.15
CA HIS A 116 -13.08 -15.91 8.52
C HIS A 116 -13.65 -17.10 9.28
N HIS A 117 -13.93 -18.18 8.55
CA HIS A 117 -14.70 -19.31 9.07
C HIS A 117 -14.08 -20.60 8.57
N LEU A 118 -13.83 -21.53 9.47
CA LEU A 118 -13.49 -22.90 9.13
C LEU A 118 -14.76 -23.72 9.08
N VAL A 119 -15.01 -24.37 7.94
CA VAL A 119 -16.14 -25.26 7.74
C VAL A 119 -15.63 -26.68 7.63
N TYR A 120 -16.25 -27.58 8.41
CA TYR A 120 -15.91 -29.00 8.45
C TYR A 120 -17.10 -29.85 8.07
N LEU A 121 -16.91 -30.76 7.11
CA LEU A 121 -17.98 -31.62 6.60
C LEU A 121 -17.56 -33.10 6.69
N PRO A 122 -18.51 -34.00 6.98
CA PRO A 122 -18.20 -35.41 7.24
C PRO A 122 -17.81 -36.18 5.96
N ASP A 123 -18.30 -35.76 4.80
CA ASP A 123 -18.12 -36.52 3.56
C ASP A 123 -18.09 -35.64 2.29
N LEU A 124 -17.64 -36.25 1.20
CA LEU A 124 -17.47 -35.58 -0.10
C LEU A 124 -18.81 -35.23 -0.77
N GLU A 125 -19.93 -35.86 -0.36
CA GLU A 125 -21.26 -35.51 -0.86
C GLU A 125 -21.79 -34.24 -0.19
N ALA A 126 -21.63 -34.12 1.14
CA ALA A 126 -21.89 -32.92 1.91
C ALA A 126 -21.07 -31.74 1.38
N ALA A 127 -19.78 -31.94 1.13
CA ALA A 127 -18.93 -30.94 0.47
C ALA A 127 -19.45 -30.56 -0.93
N GLY A 128 -19.97 -31.52 -1.69
CA GLY A 128 -20.59 -31.26 -3.00
C GLY A 128 -21.86 -30.40 -2.90
N ARG A 129 -22.74 -30.68 -1.93
CA ARG A 129 -23.95 -29.87 -1.66
C ARG A 129 -23.58 -28.45 -1.23
N PHE A 130 -22.62 -28.32 -0.32
CA PHE A 130 -22.10 -27.04 0.16
C PHE A 130 -21.49 -26.20 -0.97
N ASN A 131 -20.61 -26.80 -1.79
CA ASN A 131 -20.00 -26.11 -2.93
C ASN A 131 -21.06 -25.65 -3.95
N THR A 132 -22.10 -26.47 -4.17
CA THR A 132 -23.21 -26.12 -5.06
C THR A 132 -24.02 -24.92 -4.54
N ALA A 133 -24.22 -24.83 -3.23
CA ALA A 133 -24.89 -23.69 -2.60
C ALA A 133 -24.03 -22.42 -2.71
N LEU A 134 -22.74 -22.48 -2.33
CA LEU A 134 -21.84 -21.33 -2.37
C LEU A 134 -21.58 -20.82 -3.80
N ALA A 135 -21.49 -21.70 -4.80
CA ALA A 135 -21.30 -21.31 -6.19
C ALA A 135 -22.44 -20.45 -6.76
N ARG A 136 -23.63 -20.46 -6.14
CA ARG A 136 -24.76 -19.58 -6.50
C ARG A 136 -24.60 -18.16 -5.95
N ILE A 137 -23.78 -17.99 -4.93
CA ILE A 137 -23.60 -16.72 -4.19
C ILE A 137 -22.39 -15.97 -4.71
N GLY A 138 -21.27 -16.66 -4.95
CA GLY A 138 -20.04 -16.03 -5.40
C GLY A 138 -19.06 -16.98 -6.07
N ASN A 139 -17.89 -16.45 -6.43
CA ASN A 139 -16.87 -17.21 -7.13
C ASN A 139 -16.03 -18.06 -6.16
N ILE A 140 -16.21 -19.38 -6.24
CA ILE A 140 -15.43 -20.36 -5.46
C ILE A 140 -14.31 -21.04 -6.27
N ALA A 141 -14.12 -20.63 -7.53
CA ALA A 141 -13.21 -21.29 -8.48
C ALA A 141 -11.90 -20.53 -8.73
N SER A 142 -11.79 -19.26 -8.32
CA SER A 142 -10.58 -18.45 -8.55
C SER A 142 -9.55 -18.51 -7.41
N ASP A 143 -9.96 -18.99 -6.24
CA ASP A 143 -9.14 -19.04 -5.03
C ASP A 143 -9.61 -20.23 -4.18
N GLY A 144 -8.68 -20.86 -3.47
CA GLY A 144 -8.95 -21.96 -2.54
C GLY A 144 -9.79 -21.52 -1.33
N ARG A 145 -9.58 -20.28 -0.89
CA ARG A 145 -10.27 -19.64 0.24
C ARG A 145 -11.19 -18.52 -0.25
N PRO A 146 -12.42 -18.84 -0.70
CA PRO A 146 -13.30 -17.87 -1.34
C PRO A 146 -13.69 -16.72 -0.40
N ILE A 147 -13.74 -15.52 -0.97
CA ILE A 147 -14.25 -14.32 -0.31
C ILE A 147 -15.67 -14.07 -0.82
N LEU A 148 -16.65 -14.08 0.07
CA LEU A 148 -18.06 -14.00 -0.28
C LEU A 148 -18.73 -12.79 0.36
N GLY A 149 -19.58 -12.11 -0.41
CA GLY A 149 -20.47 -11.05 0.06
C GLY A 149 -21.68 -11.60 0.80
N LEU A 150 -21.46 -12.33 1.89
CA LEU A 150 -22.46 -13.12 2.61
C LEU A 150 -22.38 -12.84 4.12
N ASP A 151 -23.49 -12.83 4.84
CA ASP A 151 -23.48 -12.73 6.32
C ASP A 151 -22.98 -14.04 6.95
N SER A 152 -22.20 -13.95 8.03
CA SER A 152 -21.71 -15.10 8.80
C SER A 152 -22.83 -16.03 9.27
N ARG A 153 -24.00 -15.48 9.64
CA ARG A 153 -25.18 -16.27 10.02
C ARG A 153 -25.70 -17.09 8.85
N ASP A 154 -25.76 -16.50 7.65
CA ASP A 154 -26.25 -17.20 6.45
C ASP A 154 -25.27 -18.25 5.96
N LEU A 155 -23.97 -18.03 6.12
CA LEU A 155 -22.96 -19.06 5.87
C LEU A 155 -23.18 -20.28 6.78
N LEU A 156 -23.43 -20.06 8.07
CA LEU A 156 -23.72 -21.13 9.02
C LEU A 156 -25.00 -21.90 8.65
N GLU A 157 -26.06 -21.21 8.22
CA GLU A 157 -27.28 -21.84 7.71
C GLU A 157 -26.97 -22.78 6.54
N ILE A 158 -26.18 -22.33 5.56
CA ILE A 158 -25.78 -23.16 4.41
C ILE A 158 -24.98 -24.39 4.84
N VAL A 159 -24.12 -24.28 5.85
CA VAL A 159 -23.38 -25.44 6.41
C VAL A 159 -24.36 -26.47 6.97
N LEU A 160 -25.31 -26.04 7.80
CA LEU A 160 -26.29 -26.90 8.46
C LEU A 160 -27.28 -27.55 7.46
N GLU A 161 -27.66 -26.82 6.40
CA GLU A 161 -28.47 -27.37 5.31
C GLU A 161 -27.71 -28.39 4.46
N SER A 162 -26.39 -28.21 4.30
CA SER A 162 -25.55 -29.11 3.51
C SER A 162 -25.33 -30.44 4.21
N SER A 163 -25.22 -30.44 5.54
CA SER A 163 -25.18 -31.65 6.36
C SER A 163 -25.63 -31.34 7.80
N PRO A 164 -26.52 -32.15 8.41
CA PRO A 164 -26.89 -31.99 9.82
C PRO A 164 -25.70 -32.23 10.76
N ASP A 165 -24.67 -32.92 10.28
CA ASP A 165 -23.47 -33.22 11.04
C ASP A 165 -22.33 -32.22 10.79
N GLY A 166 -22.47 -31.34 9.80
CA GLY A 166 -21.52 -30.28 9.47
C GLY A 166 -21.48 -29.19 10.53
N TYR A 167 -20.30 -28.60 10.74
CA TYR A 167 -20.14 -27.52 11.71
C TYR A 167 -19.15 -26.47 11.24
N LEU A 168 -19.26 -25.29 11.85
CA LEU A 168 -18.48 -24.10 11.54
C LEU A 168 -17.75 -23.64 12.80
N VAL A 169 -16.48 -23.25 12.64
CA VAL A 169 -15.65 -22.65 13.68
C VAL A 169 -15.22 -21.26 13.19
N PRO A 170 -15.56 -20.17 13.88
CA PRO A 170 -15.01 -18.85 13.58
C PRO A 170 -13.47 -18.90 13.67
N ALA A 171 -12.81 -18.53 12.59
CA ALA A 171 -11.38 -18.65 12.41
C ALA A 171 -10.66 -17.39 12.90
N HIS A 172 -9.46 -17.55 13.49
CA HIS A 172 -8.60 -16.46 14.00
C HIS A 172 -9.38 -15.28 14.52
N ILE A 173 -10.19 -15.52 15.56
CA ILE A 173 -11.17 -14.55 16.08
C ILE A 173 -10.55 -13.22 16.51
N TRP A 174 -9.23 -13.18 16.67
CA TRP A 174 -8.44 -11.98 16.90
C TRP A 174 -7.51 -11.66 15.73
N THR A 175 -7.67 -10.46 15.19
CA THR A 175 -6.64 -9.80 14.37
C THR A 175 -6.56 -8.31 14.75
N PRO A 176 -5.49 -7.60 14.36
CA PRO A 176 -5.30 -6.20 14.71
C PRO A 176 -6.39 -5.26 14.17
N TRP A 177 -7.20 -5.70 13.20
CA TRP A 177 -8.20 -4.86 12.56
C TRP A 177 -9.55 -5.55 12.37
N PHE A 178 -9.56 -6.66 11.62
CA PHE A 178 -10.75 -7.29 11.06
C PHE A 178 -10.80 -8.79 11.40
N ALA A 179 -11.65 -9.16 12.33
CA ALA A 179 -11.95 -10.54 12.72
C ALA A 179 -13.30 -10.55 13.45
N ALA A 180 -13.77 -11.73 13.88
CA ALA A 180 -14.98 -11.82 14.69
C ALA A 180 -14.95 -10.89 15.92
N LEU A 181 -13.79 -10.77 16.59
CA LEU A 181 -13.58 -9.89 17.76
C LEU A 181 -12.52 -8.79 17.51
N GLY A 182 -12.18 -8.53 16.25
CA GLY A 182 -11.13 -7.58 15.85
C GLY A 182 -11.36 -6.13 16.31
N SER A 183 -10.28 -5.34 16.42
CA SER A 183 -10.29 -4.03 17.08
C SER A 183 -11.12 -2.94 16.38
N LYS A 184 -11.29 -3.00 15.04
CA LYS A 184 -11.98 -1.94 14.27
C LYS A 184 -13.44 -2.25 13.99
N SER A 185 -13.73 -3.45 13.49
CA SER A 185 -15.10 -3.85 13.12
C SER A 185 -15.54 -5.21 13.66
N GLY A 186 -14.84 -5.74 14.65
CA GLY A 186 -15.29 -6.93 15.38
C GLY A 186 -16.57 -6.69 16.16
N PHE A 187 -17.23 -7.79 16.49
CA PHE A 187 -18.28 -7.87 17.51
C PHE A 187 -17.65 -7.84 18.91
N ASP A 188 -18.47 -7.62 19.94
CA ASP A 188 -18.04 -7.71 21.33
C ASP A 188 -18.30 -9.13 21.90
N ALA A 189 -19.18 -9.91 21.25
CA ALA A 189 -19.37 -11.34 21.51
C ALA A 189 -19.49 -12.14 20.20
N ILE A 190 -19.00 -13.38 20.19
CA ILE A 190 -19.11 -14.29 19.03
C ILE A 190 -20.58 -14.57 18.68
N ALA A 191 -21.45 -14.66 19.69
CA ALA A 191 -22.89 -14.88 19.49
C ALA A 191 -23.55 -13.83 18.59
N ASP A 192 -23.12 -12.56 18.68
CA ASP A 192 -23.69 -11.47 17.88
C ASP A 192 -23.44 -11.66 16.37
N CYS A 193 -22.34 -12.33 16.02
CA CYS A 193 -21.96 -12.64 14.65
C CYS A 193 -22.96 -13.60 13.98
N TYR A 194 -23.51 -14.55 14.74
CA TYR A 194 -24.36 -15.64 14.23
C TYR A 194 -25.84 -15.52 14.61
N ALA A 195 -26.20 -14.52 15.43
CA ALA A 195 -27.59 -14.18 15.78
C ALA A 195 -28.42 -15.37 16.28
N ASP A 196 -29.52 -15.71 15.59
CA ASP A 196 -30.43 -16.80 15.94
C ASP A 196 -29.77 -18.18 15.87
N LEU A 197 -28.67 -18.32 15.14
CA LEU A 197 -27.93 -19.57 15.01
C LEU A 197 -26.70 -19.66 15.92
N ALA A 198 -26.52 -18.71 16.84
CA ALA A 198 -25.35 -18.66 17.74
C ALA A 198 -25.14 -19.93 18.57
N ASP A 199 -26.21 -20.66 18.91
CA ASP A 199 -26.14 -21.90 19.69
C ASP A 199 -25.56 -23.09 18.91
N HIS A 200 -25.44 -22.98 17.58
CA HIS A 200 -24.75 -23.96 16.75
C HIS A 200 -23.22 -23.77 16.72
N ILE A 201 -22.72 -22.63 17.21
CA ILE A 201 -21.28 -22.40 17.38
C ILE A 201 -20.86 -22.88 18.76
N PHE A 202 -19.95 -23.85 18.81
CA PHE A 202 -19.47 -24.46 20.05
C PHE A 202 -17.93 -24.49 20.17
N ALA A 203 -17.21 -24.07 19.13
CA ALA A 203 -15.76 -23.92 19.16
C ALA A 203 -15.35 -22.65 18.41
N VAL A 204 -14.20 -22.08 18.78
CA VAL A 204 -13.61 -20.90 18.14
C VAL A 204 -12.11 -21.09 18.01
N GLU A 205 -11.54 -20.63 16.91
CA GLU A 205 -10.09 -20.65 16.70
C GLU A 205 -9.47 -19.32 17.15
N THR A 206 -8.51 -19.37 18.06
CA THR A 206 -7.83 -18.19 18.61
C THR A 206 -6.95 -17.50 17.58
N GLY A 207 -6.23 -18.30 16.78
CA GLY A 207 -5.30 -17.85 15.76
C GLY A 207 -3.97 -17.33 16.33
N LEU A 208 -3.02 -17.07 15.44
CA LEU A 208 -1.59 -16.85 15.76
C LEU A 208 -1.24 -15.56 16.52
N SER A 209 -2.25 -14.76 16.87
CA SER A 209 -2.07 -13.46 17.53
C SER A 209 -2.54 -13.48 18.99
N SER A 210 -3.07 -14.61 19.48
CA SER A 210 -3.51 -14.78 20.85
C SER A 210 -3.43 -16.24 21.26
N ASP A 211 -3.18 -16.51 22.53
CA ASP A 211 -3.24 -17.87 23.08
C ASP A 211 -4.48 -18.06 23.98
N PRO A 212 -4.81 -19.30 24.39
CA PRO A 212 -5.93 -19.55 25.29
C PRO A 212 -5.83 -18.82 26.62
N GLU A 213 -4.63 -18.61 27.17
CA GLU A 213 -4.44 -17.90 28.44
C GLU A 213 -4.89 -16.44 28.36
N MET A 214 -4.60 -15.77 27.25
CA MET A 214 -5.14 -14.44 26.95
C MET A 214 -6.67 -14.46 26.85
N ASN A 215 -7.22 -15.52 26.24
CA ASN A 215 -8.66 -15.67 25.98
C ASN A 215 -9.48 -16.05 27.22
N TRP A 216 -8.91 -16.77 28.19
CA TRP A 216 -9.59 -17.11 29.45
C TRP A 216 -10.07 -15.88 30.23
N ARG A 217 -9.45 -14.73 29.94
CA ARG A 217 -9.80 -13.44 30.52
C ARG A 217 -11.12 -12.87 30.06
N VAL A 218 -11.74 -13.44 29.01
CA VAL A 218 -12.97 -12.95 28.39
C VAL A 218 -14.08 -13.98 28.64
N SER A 219 -14.93 -13.77 29.65
CA SER A 219 -15.92 -14.79 30.07
C SER A 219 -16.95 -15.12 28.99
N SER A 220 -17.18 -14.24 28.00
CA SER A 220 -18.08 -14.51 26.87
C SER A 220 -17.58 -15.68 25.99
N LEU A 221 -16.31 -16.05 26.10
CA LEU A 221 -15.71 -17.17 25.38
C LEU A 221 -15.85 -18.52 26.11
N ASP A 222 -16.24 -18.54 27.39
CA ASP A 222 -16.29 -19.77 28.22
C ASP A 222 -17.15 -20.89 27.64
N ARG A 223 -18.18 -20.53 26.87
CA ARG A 223 -19.10 -21.49 26.25
C ARG A 223 -18.49 -22.23 25.07
N TYR A 224 -17.38 -21.73 24.50
CA TYR A 224 -16.75 -22.30 23.31
C TYR A 224 -15.50 -23.10 23.67
N ALA A 225 -15.27 -24.22 22.97
CA ALA A 225 -13.98 -24.89 22.99
C ALA A 225 -12.96 -24.04 22.19
N LEU A 226 -11.86 -23.64 22.84
CA LEU A 226 -10.77 -22.93 22.18
C LEU A 226 -9.89 -23.94 21.43
N VAL A 227 -9.75 -23.76 20.13
CA VAL A 227 -8.88 -24.59 19.28
C VAL A 227 -7.80 -23.74 18.63
N SER A 228 -6.67 -24.36 18.33
CA SER A 228 -5.49 -23.70 17.77
C SER A 228 -4.97 -24.52 16.59
N ASN A 229 -4.69 -23.87 15.48
CA ASN A 229 -4.24 -24.50 14.26
C ASN A 229 -3.25 -23.60 13.53
N SER A 230 -2.46 -24.20 12.65
CA SER A 230 -1.30 -23.52 12.10
C SER A 230 -1.61 -22.45 11.04
N ASP A 231 -2.82 -22.39 10.46
CA ASP A 231 -3.09 -21.61 9.23
C ASP A 231 -1.94 -21.77 8.22
N ALA A 232 -1.70 -23.02 7.81
CA ALA A 232 -0.50 -23.37 7.04
C ALA A 232 -0.60 -22.99 5.55
N HIS A 233 0.20 -21.99 5.14
CA HIS A 233 0.46 -21.63 3.74
C HIS A 233 1.68 -22.34 3.13
N SER A 234 2.40 -23.16 3.90
CA SER A 234 3.49 -23.98 3.40
C SER A 234 3.64 -25.26 4.22
N PRO A 235 4.18 -26.37 3.67
CA PRO A 235 4.26 -27.62 4.42
C PRO A 235 5.12 -27.54 5.70
N GLN A 236 6.19 -26.75 5.70
CA GLN A 236 7.09 -26.57 6.85
C GLN A 236 6.40 -25.90 8.05
N ALA A 237 5.29 -25.21 7.79
CA ALA A 237 4.57 -24.44 8.77
C ALA A 237 3.55 -25.23 9.59
N LEU A 238 3.26 -26.47 9.18
CA LEU A 238 2.36 -27.34 9.92
C LEU A 238 2.81 -27.48 11.37
N ALA A 239 1.84 -27.57 12.28
CA ALA A 239 2.07 -27.74 13.71
C ALA A 239 2.88 -26.63 14.40
N ARG A 240 2.97 -25.42 13.82
CA ARG A 240 3.37 -24.23 14.61
C ARG A 240 2.32 -23.86 15.66
N GLU A 241 1.07 -24.23 15.40
CA GLU A 241 -0.04 -24.31 16.34
C GLU A 241 -0.84 -25.56 16.00
N ALA A 242 -1.37 -26.23 17.01
CA ALA A 242 -2.16 -27.45 16.85
C ALA A 242 -3.01 -27.70 18.10
N THR A 243 -4.01 -28.57 17.96
CA THR A 243 -4.89 -28.95 19.06
C THR A 243 -4.71 -30.43 19.41
N VAL A 244 -4.62 -30.75 20.70
CA VAL A 244 -4.44 -32.12 21.21
C VAL A 244 -5.76 -32.64 21.74
N PHE A 245 -6.16 -33.81 21.24
CA PHE A 245 -7.39 -34.48 21.63
C PHE A 245 -7.11 -35.82 22.30
N THR A 246 -8.11 -36.30 23.06
CA THR A 246 -8.15 -37.62 23.69
C THR A 246 -9.42 -38.34 23.27
N GLY A 247 -9.32 -39.65 23.03
CA GLY A 247 -10.46 -40.49 22.69
C GLY A 247 -10.38 -41.03 21.26
N PRO A 248 -11.50 -41.53 20.72
CA PRO A 248 -11.55 -42.09 19.37
C PRO A 248 -11.11 -41.09 18.29
N LEU A 249 -10.34 -41.56 17.32
CA LEU A 249 -9.94 -40.78 16.15
C LEU A 249 -11.02 -40.91 15.06
N ASP A 250 -12.08 -40.11 15.19
CA ASP A 250 -13.14 -40.02 14.18
C ASP A 250 -13.79 -38.62 14.17
N TYR A 251 -14.44 -38.25 13.06
CA TYR A 251 -15.02 -36.92 12.86
C TYR A 251 -16.11 -36.60 13.88
N PHE A 252 -16.97 -37.57 14.19
CA PHE A 252 -18.15 -37.36 15.03
C PHE A 252 -17.78 -37.23 16.50
N ALA A 253 -16.84 -38.06 16.98
CA ALA A 253 -16.27 -37.98 18.32
C ALA A 253 -15.52 -36.66 18.52
N LEU A 254 -14.76 -36.19 17.52
CA LEU A 254 -14.11 -34.88 17.57
C LEU A 254 -15.15 -33.75 17.70
N ARG A 255 -16.17 -33.74 16.84
CA ARG A 255 -17.25 -32.75 16.89
C ARG A 255 -17.98 -32.77 18.24
N ASP A 256 -18.34 -33.95 18.73
CA ASP A 256 -19.06 -34.11 19.99
C ASP A 256 -18.18 -33.72 21.20
N THR A 257 -16.87 -33.94 21.12
CA THR A 257 -15.89 -33.47 22.13
C THR A 257 -15.83 -31.96 22.20
N LEU A 258 -15.86 -31.27 21.04
CA LEU A 258 -15.89 -29.82 20.97
C LEU A 258 -17.24 -29.23 21.42
N ARG A 259 -18.35 -29.91 21.13
CA ARG A 259 -19.71 -29.44 21.47
C ARG A 259 -20.08 -29.70 22.93
N ASP A 260 -20.12 -30.97 23.29
CA ASP A 260 -20.72 -31.48 24.53
C ASP A 260 -19.67 -31.98 25.55
N GLY A 261 -18.44 -32.21 25.08
CA GLY A 261 -17.34 -32.71 25.91
C GLY A 261 -16.64 -31.65 26.77
N ALA A 262 -15.49 -32.05 27.33
CA ALA A 262 -14.59 -31.17 28.09
C ALA A 262 -13.76 -30.24 27.19
N GLY A 263 -13.94 -30.31 25.87
CA GLY A 263 -13.09 -29.61 24.89
C GLY A 263 -11.78 -30.36 24.61
N PRO A 264 -10.80 -29.70 23.98
CA PRO A 264 -9.50 -30.30 23.71
C PRO A 264 -8.72 -30.56 25.01
N ALA A 265 -7.88 -31.60 25.00
CA ALA A 265 -7.05 -31.96 26.15
C ALA A 265 -5.93 -30.94 26.38
N ALA A 266 -5.35 -30.44 25.27
CA ALA A 266 -4.37 -29.37 25.29
C ALA A 266 -4.38 -28.60 23.97
N THR A 267 -3.80 -27.41 23.95
CA THR A 267 -3.41 -26.73 22.73
C THR A 267 -1.90 -26.54 22.70
N ILE A 268 -1.37 -26.52 21.48
CA ILE A 268 0.02 -26.26 21.17
C ILE A 268 0.03 -24.88 20.52
N GLU A 269 0.68 -23.93 21.18
CA GLU A 269 0.64 -22.52 20.84
C GLU A 269 1.99 -22.02 20.38
N PHE A 270 1.96 -21.12 19.42
CA PHE A 270 3.05 -20.22 19.17
C PHE A 270 3.04 -19.11 20.23
N PHE A 271 4.17 -18.47 20.51
CA PHE A 271 4.17 -17.32 21.41
C PHE A 271 3.49 -16.12 20.72
N PRO A 272 2.36 -15.61 21.22
CA PRO A 272 1.62 -14.54 20.55
C PRO A 272 2.46 -13.25 20.45
N GLU A 273 3.45 -13.06 21.33
CA GLU A 273 4.39 -11.93 21.32
C GLU A 273 5.22 -11.85 20.04
N GLU A 274 5.46 -12.97 19.34
CA GLU A 274 6.14 -12.93 18.04
C GLU A 274 5.31 -12.25 16.95
N GLY A 275 3.99 -12.17 17.14
CA GLY A 275 3.08 -11.49 16.22
C GLY A 275 3.45 -10.03 15.97
N LYS A 276 3.36 -9.59 14.70
CA LYS A 276 3.71 -8.21 14.27
C LYS A 276 2.97 -7.07 14.99
N TYR A 277 1.84 -7.40 15.58
CA TYR A 277 0.86 -6.47 16.12
C TYR A 277 0.35 -7.00 17.46
N HIS A 278 1.23 -7.65 18.23
CA HIS A 278 0.89 -8.12 19.57
C HIS A 278 0.72 -6.93 20.51
N GLY A 279 1.79 -6.14 20.67
CA GLY A 279 1.83 -4.94 21.50
C GLY A 279 1.40 -3.68 20.77
N ASP A 280 1.13 -2.63 21.55
CA ASP A 280 0.85 -1.30 21.02
C ASP A 280 2.17 -0.61 20.68
N GLY A 281 2.23 0.15 19.58
CA GLY A 281 3.47 0.87 19.32
C GLY A 281 3.48 1.78 18.11
N HIS A 282 4.63 2.43 17.96
CA HIS A 282 4.93 3.34 16.86
C HIS A 282 6.38 3.10 16.42
N ARG A 283 6.52 2.32 15.37
CA ARG A 283 7.78 1.79 14.84
C ARG A 283 8.80 2.87 14.54
N VAL A 284 8.36 3.96 13.91
CA VAL A 284 9.25 5.07 13.52
C VAL A 284 9.94 5.71 14.73
N CYS A 285 9.31 5.65 15.91
CA CYS A 285 9.88 6.18 17.15
C CYS A 285 10.47 5.09 18.06
N GLY A 286 10.38 3.81 17.68
CA GLY A 286 10.79 2.68 18.53
C GLY A 286 9.95 2.52 19.80
N VAL A 287 8.72 3.04 19.82
CA VAL A 287 7.82 2.93 20.96
C VAL A 287 7.10 1.58 20.90
N ASN A 288 7.29 0.75 21.92
CA ASN A 288 6.61 -0.52 22.14
C ASN A 288 6.08 -0.54 23.57
N TRP A 289 4.77 -0.49 23.72
CA TRP A 289 4.07 -0.23 24.97
C TRP A 289 3.07 -1.33 25.27
N THR A 290 2.86 -1.54 26.56
CA THR A 290 1.69 -2.25 27.07
C THR A 290 0.42 -1.40 26.82
N PRO A 291 -0.78 -2.01 26.73
CA PRO A 291 -1.98 -1.23 26.50
C PRO A 291 -2.29 -0.24 27.64
N ASP A 292 -1.87 -0.52 28.87
CA ASP A 292 -1.95 0.43 30.00
C ASP A 292 -1.08 1.68 29.78
N GLU A 293 0.14 1.52 29.30
CA GLU A 293 1.02 2.64 28.95
C GLU A 293 0.42 3.48 27.81
N THR A 294 -0.14 2.83 26.78
CA THR A 294 -0.85 3.51 25.70
C THR A 294 -2.05 4.31 26.22
N ARG A 295 -2.86 3.73 27.11
CA ARG A 295 -4.00 4.41 27.74
C ARG A 295 -3.54 5.61 28.58
N ALA A 296 -2.47 5.45 29.36
CA ALA A 296 -1.89 6.52 30.15
C ALA A 296 -1.34 7.67 29.28
N ALA A 297 -0.85 7.36 28.07
CA ALA A 297 -0.39 8.33 27.09
C ALA A 297 -1.53 8.91 26.20
N GLY A 298 -2.79 8.56 26.46
CA GLY A 298 -3.95 9.05 25.69
C GLY A 298 -3.99 8.52 24.25
N GLY A 299 -3.36 7.39 23.97
CA GLY A 299 -3.28 6.81 22.63
C GLY A 299 -2.29 7.50 21.68
N LEU A 300 -1.46 8.41 22.20
CA LEU A 300 -0.49 9.19 21.41
C LEU A 300 0.96 8.81 21.79
N CYS A 301 1.81 8.70 20.78
CA CYS A 301 3.23 8.44 20.95
C CYS A 301 3.92 9.61 21.67
N SER A 302 4.63 9.31 22.76
CA SER A 302 5.31 10.31 23.59
C SER A 302 6.43 11.05 22.86
N ALA A 303 7.01 10.45 21.82
CA ALA A 303 8.11 11.02 21.05
C ALA A 303 7.67 11.97 19.94
N CYS A 304 6.52 11.73 19.29
CA CYS A 304 6.10 12.47 18.09
C CYS A 304 4.68 13.01 18.12
N GLY A 305 3.88 12.68 19.15
CA GLY A 305 2.49 13.13 19.29
C GLY A 305 1.49 12.52 18.30
N LYS A 306 1.91 11.56 17.47
CA LYS A 306 1.02 10.84 16.53
C LYS A 306 0.34 9.65 17.24
N PRO A 307 -0.85 9.20 16.78
CA PRO A 307 -1.48 7.98 17.31
C PRO A 307 -0.57 6.76 17.21
N VAL A 308 -0.59 5.90 18.24
CA VAL A 308 0.08 4.60 18.20
C VAL A 308 -0.79 3.56 17.50
N THR A 309 -0.16 2.58 16.85
CA THR A 309 -0.84 1.41 16.32
C THR A 309 -1.23 0.51 17.49
N VAL A 310 -2.53 0.26 17.65
CA VAL A 310 -3.08 -0.59 18.72
C VAL A 310 -3.00 -2.06 18.31
N GLY A 311 -2.40 -2.89 19.16
CA GLY A 311 -2.19 -4.31 18.96
C GLY A 311 -3.39 -5.17 19.39
N VAL A 312 -3.26 -6.49 19.19
CA VAL A 312 -4.28 -7.48 19.56
C VAL A 312 -4.47 -7.54 21.08
N LEU A 313 -3.39 -7.42 21.85
CA LEU A 313 -3.45 -7.47 23.31
C LEU A 313 -4.39 -6.39 23.88
N ALA A 314 -4.36 -5.18 23.33
CA ALA A 314 -5.23 -4.08 23.75
C ALA A 314 -6.72 -4.38 23.52
N ARG A 315 -7.06 -5.07 22.42
CA ARG A 315 -8.47 -5.44 22.13
C ARG A 315 -8.95 -6.57 23.05
N ILE A 316 -8.10 -7.54 23.36
CA ILE A 316 -8.43 -8.58 24.35
C ILE A 316 -8.63 -7.94 25.72
N GLU A 317 -7.73 -7.04 26.14
CA GLU A 317 -7.89 -6.31 27.40
C GLU A 317 -9.17 -5.48 27.47
N ALA A 318 -9.61 -4.90 26.35
CA ALA A 318 -10.85 -4.13 26.31
C ALA A 318 -12.11 -4.99 26.53
N LEU A 319 -12.05 -6.28 26.21
CA LEU A 319 -13.14 -7.24 26.41
C LEU A 319 -12.94 -8.13 27.65
N ALA A 320 -11.75 -8.10 28.25
CA ALA A 320 -11.42 -8.93 29.40
C ALA A 320 -12.17 -8.47 30.66
N ASP A 321 -12.76 -9.43 31.35
CA ASP A 321 -13.46 -9.26 32.62
C ASP A 321 -12.82 -10.05 33.78
N ARG A 322 -11.76 -10.82 33.51
CA ARG A 322 -10.93 -11.49 34.53
C ARG A 322 -9.47 -11.01 34.53
N PRO A 323 -8.79 -11.09 35.69
CA PRO A 323 -7.36 -10.87 35.78
C PRO A 323 -6.55 -11.89 34.97
N VAL A 324 -5.32 -11.52 34.63
CA VAL A 324 -4.36 -12.40 33.95
C VAL A 324 -4.08 -13.64 34.81
N GLY A 325 -4.09 -14.82 34.19
CA GLY A 325 -3.76 -16.09 34.83
C GLY A 325 -4.94 -16.80 35.53
N GLU A 326 -6.14 -16.23 35.50
CA GLU A 326 -7.35 -16.93 35.96
C GLU A 326 -7.86 -17.88 34.87
N PRO A 327 -7.92 -19.21 35.11
CA PRO A 327 -8.36 -20.17 34.10
C PRO A 327 -9.87 -20.12 33.88
N SER A 328 -10.30 -20.37 32.63
CA SER A 328 -11.73 -20.51 32.31
C SER A 328 -12.29 -21.86 32.78
N PRO A 329 -13.62 -22.02 32.89
CA PRO A 329 -14.25 -23.30 33.26
C PRO A 329 -13.94 -24.46 32.30
N ARG A 330 -13.62 -24.14 31.04
CA ARG A 330 -13.23 -25.08 29.97
C ARG A 330 -11.74 -24.98 29.62
N ALA A 331 -10.90 -24.47 30.53
CA ALA A 331 -9.48 -24.31 30.28
C ALA A 331 -8.80 -25.66 30.01
N SER A 332 -8.16 -25.75 28.86
CA SER A 332 -7.30 -26.87 28.47
C SER A 332 -5.85 -26.54 28.81
N ARG A 333 -4.97 -27.57 28.81
CA ARG A 333 -3.54 -27.34 29.02
C ARG A 333 -2.95 -26.59 27.82
N VAL A 334 -2.10 -25.60 28.06
CA VAL A 334 -1.43 -24.84 26.99
C VAL A 334 0.05 -25.23 26.94
N HIS A 335 0.55 -25.51 25.74
CA HIS A 335 1.96 -25.77 25.47
C HIS A 335 2.51 -24.72 24.51
N HIS A 336 3.29 -23.75 24.99
CA HIS A 336 3.99 -22.83 24.10
C HIS A 336 5.21 -23.49 23.46
N LEU A 337 5.42 -23.25 22.16
CA LEU A 337 6.49 -23.87 21.38
C LEU A 337 7.31 -22.83 20.61
N VAL A 338 8.59 -23.14 20.42
CA VAL A 338 9.46 -22.57 19.38
C VAL A 338 9.81 -23.72 18.46
N GLN A 339 9.67 -23.55 17.14
CA GLN A 339 9.85 -24.69 16.23
C GLN A 339 11.28 -25.22 16.29
N LEU A 340 11.46 -26.54 16.18
CA LEU A 340 12.78 -27.18 16.32
C LEU A 340 13.86 -26.57 15.40
N PRO A 341 13.59 -26.22 14.11
CA PRO A 341 14.56 -25.53 13.27
C PRO A 341 14.96 -24.13 13.78
N GLU A 342 14.08 -23.42 14.49
CA GLU A 342 14.37 -22.10 15.08
C GLU A 342 15.30 -22.24 16.28
N ILE A 343 15.05 -23.22 17.15
CA ILE A 343 15.94 -23.55 18.28
C ILE A 343 17.34 -23.92 17.76
N VAL A 344 17.42 -24.85 16.80
CA VAL A 344 18.70 -25.27 16.21
C VAL A 344 19.38 -24.11 15.50
N GLY A 345 18.63 -23.23 14.85
CA GLY A 345 19.14 -22.01 14.24
C GLY A 345 19.77 -21.04 15.25
N GLU A 346 19.08 -20.78 16.37
CA GLU A 346 19.59 -19.97 17.48
C GLU A 346 20.91 -20.53 18.02
N LEU A 347 20.95 -21.82 18.33
CA LEU A 347 22.12 -22.51 18.87
C LEU A 347 23.35 -22.45 17.94
N ASN A 348 23.11 -22.50 16.62
CA ASN A 348 24.18 -22.49 15.61
C ASN A 348 24.49 -21.08 15.07
N GLY A 349 23.79 -20.04 15.51
CA GLY A 349 23.95 -18.68 15.01
C GLY A 349 23.63 -18.52 13.51
N VAL A 350 22.79 -19.39 12.95
CA VAL A 350 22.41 -19.40 11.53
C VAL A 350 20.90 -19.40 11.37
N GLY A 351 20.41 -19.01 10.19
CA GLY A 351 18.97 -19.01 9.93
C GLY A 351 18.36 -20.43 9.96
N PRO A 352 17.08 -20.57 10.38
CA PRO A 352 16.39 -21.87 10.52
C PRO A 352 16.21 -22.65 9.21
N ARG A 353 16.38 -21.98 8.05
CA ARG A 353 16.32 -22.60 6.71
C ARG A 353 17.70 -22.95 6.14
N SER A 354 18.76 -22.84 6.95
CA SER A 354 20.11 -23.18 6.49
C SER A 354 20.25 -24.69 6.30
N LYS A 355 21.12 -25.10 5.36
CA LYS A 355 21.44 -26.52 5.15
C LYS A 355 22.02 -27.19 6.40
N THR A 356 22.72 -26.42 7.24
CA THR A 356 23.24 -26.89 8.52
C THR A 356 22.10 -27.27 9.46
N VAL A 357 21.13 -26.36 9.66
CA VAL A 357 19.95 -26.62 10.49
C VAL A 357 19.15 -27.80 9.94
N GLU A 358 18.90 -27.83 8.63
CA GLU A 358 18.17 -28.92 7.99
C GLU A 358 18.84 -30.27 8.25
N GLY A 359 20.18 -30.36 8.12
CA GLY A 359 20.93 -31.57 8.40
C GLY A 359 20.82 -32.03 9.86
N VAL A 360 20.95 -31.10 10.81
CA VAL A 360 20.83 -31.40 12.25
C VAL A 360 19.41 -31.85 12.60
N VAL A 361 18.38 -31.13 12.15
CA VAL A 361 16.98 -31.48 12.40
C VAL A 361 16.65 -32.84 11.77
N ASN A 362 17.12 -33.13 10.56
CA ASN A 362 16.90 -34.43 9.92
C ASN A 362 17.52 -35.58 10.73
N ASN A 363 18.71 -35.39 11.32
CA ASN A 363 19.35 -36.39 12.18
C ASN A 363 18.56 -36.60 13.47
N LEU A 364 18.16 -35.51 14.14
CA LEU A 364 17.34 -35.57 15.37
C LEU A 364 16.01 -36.29 15.11
N VAL A 365 15.35 -35.99 13.99
CA VAL A 365 14.08 -36.63 13.63
C VAL A 365 14.27 -38.11 13.32
N ALA A 366 15.37 -38.47 12.65
CA ALA A 366 15.68 -39.87 12.37
C ALA A 366 16.00 -40.68 13.64
N GLU A 367 16.62 -40.06 14.64
CA GLU A 367 17.05 -40.70 15.88
C GLU A 367 15.99 -40.69 16.99
N LEU A 368 15.24 -39.60 17.16
CA LEU A 368 14.34 -39.41 18.30
C LEU A 368 12.85 -39.49 17.93
N GLY A 369 12.49 -39.32 16.65
CA GLY A 369 11.10 -39.36 16.19
C GLY A 369 10.60 -38.00 15.68
N SER A 370 9.30 -37.73 15.83
CA SER A 370 8.68 -36.54 15.25
C SER A 370 9.11 -35.25 15.93
N GLU A 371 9.03 -34.11 15.22
CA GLU A 371 9.45 -32.81 15.78
C GLU A 371 8.67 -32.44 17.05
N LEU A 372 7.34 -32.60 17.06
CA LEU A 372 6.53 -32.38 18.27
C LEU A 372 6.87 -33.38 19.38
N GLY A 373 7.12 -34.66 19.04
CA GLY A 373 7.54 -35.65 20.01
C GLY A 373 8.86 -35.26 20.69
N ILE A 374 9.82 -34.72 19.93
CA ILE A 374 11.09 -34.20 20.47
C ILE A 374 10.84 -33.00 21.40
N LEU A 375 9.99 -32.05 20.96
CA LEU A 375 9.75 -30.82 21.71
C LEU A 375 8.94 -31.04 22.99
N LEU A 376 7.97 -31.96 22.99
CA LEU A 376 7.00 -32.13 24.07
C LEU A 376 7.24 -33.35 24.96
N ASP A 377 7.57 -34.51 24.36
CA ASP A 377 7.47 -35.80 25.05
C ASP A 377 8.83 -36.47 25.31
N ALA A 378 9.80 -36.30 24.41
CA ALA A 378 11.08 -37.01 24.47
C ALA A 378 11.83 -36.70 25.78
N PRO A 379 12.43 -37.69 26.46
CA PRO A 379 13.24 -37.46 27.64
C PRO A 379 14.41 -36.51 27.35
N ILE A 380 14.67 -35.54 28.25
CA ILE A 380 15.71 -34.52 28.03
C ILE A 380 17.11 -35.13 27.96
N ASP A 381 17.35 -36.24 28.65
CA ASP A 381 18.60 -37.01 28.57
C ASP A 381 18.80 -37.63 27.18
N GLU A 382 17.75 -38.14 26.54
CA GLU A 382 17.81 -38.63 25.15
C GLU A 382 18.05 -37.50 24.16
N VAL A 383 17.36 -36.36 24.33
CA VAL A 383 17.58 -35.15 23.51
C VAL A 383 19.03 -34.66 23.66
N THR A 384 19.56 -34.65 24.88
CA THR A 384 20.93 -34.24 25.18
C THR A 384 21.95 -35.17 24.53
N ALA A 385 21.71 -36.48 24.58
CA ALA A 385 22.59 -37.47 23.96
C ALA A 385 22.66 -37.33 22.43
N ALA A 386 21.52 -37.04 21.77
CA ALA A 386 21.47 -36.93 20.31
C ALA A 386 21.87 -35.54 19.78
N GLY A 387 21.56 -34.46 20.51
CA GLY A 387 21.71 -33.07 20.05
C GLY A 387 22.66 -32.19 20.85
N GLY A 388 23.28 -32.72 21.91
CA GLY A 388 24.21 -32.00 22.78
C GLY A 388 23.55 -31.28 23.97
N GLU A 389 24.37 -30.86 24.93
CA GLU A 389 23.91 -30.22 26.19
C GLU A 389 23.09 -28.95 25.94
N LEU A 390 23.50 -28.11 25.00
CA LEU A 390 22.78 -26.88 24.69
C LEU A 390 21.37 -27.13 24.13
N LEU A 391 21.17 -28.19 23.33
CA LEU A 391 19.83 -28.53 22.83
C LEU A 391 18.94 -29.09 23.94
N GLY A 392 19.50 -29.97 24.80
CA GLY A 392 18.79 -30.49 25.96
C GLY A 392 18.32 -29.38 26.90
N GLU A 393 19.20 -28.42 27.19
CA GLU A 393 18.86 -27.25 28.00
C GLU A 393 17.85 -26.33 27.29
N ALA A 394 17.97 -26.11 25.98
CA ALA A 394 17.03 -25.31 25.20
C ALA A 394 15.60 -25.86 25.28
N ILE A 395 15.42 -27.17 25.04
CA ILE A 395 14.11 -27.82 25.14
C ILE A 395 13.65 -27.85 26.60
N GLY A 396 14.56 -28.05 27.56
CA GLY A 396 14.25 -27.96 28.99
C GLY A 396 13.69 -26.59 29.40
N ARG A 397 14.31 -25.49 28.95
CA ARG A 397 13.84 -24.11 29.17
C ARG A 397 12.48 -23.87 28.53
N LEU A 398 12.31 -24.29 27.28
CA LEU A 398 11.03 -24.17 26.57
C LEU A 398 9.90 -24.86 27.35
N ARG A 399 10.09 -26.10 27.81
CA ARG A 399 9.07 -26.86 28.56
C ARG A 399 8.73 -26.24 29.93
N ARG A 400 9.65 -25.47 30.53
CA ARG A 400 9.41 -24.73 31.78
C ARG A 400 8.82 -23.33 31.55
N GLY A 401 8.80 -22.85 30.29
CA GLY A 401 8.40 -21.48 29.96
C GLY A 401 9.50 -20.44 30.22
N ASP A 402 10.75 -20.87 30.44
CA ASP A 402 11.91 -20.00 30.72
C ASP A 402 12.42 -19.36 29.42
N VAL A 403 11.62 -18.50 28.81
CA VAL A 403 11.92 -17.82 27.52
C VAL A 403 11.95 -16.31 27.67
N ARG A 404 12.78 -15.63 26.87
CA ARG A 404 12.75 -14.17 26.77
C ARG A 404 11.84 -13.74 25.64
N ARG A 405 10.88 -12.88 25.95
CA ARG A 405 9.86 -12.42 25.02
C ARG A 405 10.04 -10.93 24.73
N THR A 406 10.24 -10.59 23.47
CA THR A 406 10.17 -9.21 22.98
C THR A 406 8.95 -9.09 22.08
N PRO A 407 7.89 -8.39 22.48
CA PRO A 407 6.66 -8.34 21.70
C PRO A 407 6.85 -7.55 20.41
N GLY A 408 6.24 -8.04 19.33
CA GLY A 408 6.14 -7.32 18.07
C GLY A 408 5.11 -6.19 18.13
N PHE A 409 5.33 -5.14 17.35
CA PHE A 409 4.49 -3.94 17.31
C PHE A 409 4.61 -3.25 15.95
N ASP A 410 3.53 -2.57 15.53
CA ASP A 410 3.49 -1.69 14.35
C ASP A 410 4.17 -2.27 13.09
N GLY A 411 3.94 -3.57 12.82
CA GLY A 411 4.42 -4.28 11.64
C GLY A 411 5.75 -5.01 11.83
N GLU A 412 6.42 -4.87 12.97
CA GLU A 412 7.64 -5.60 13.33
C GLU A 412 7.32 -6.87 14.11
N TYR A 413 7.90 -8.01 13.69
CA TYR A 413 7.77 -9.26 14.43
C TYR A 413 8.48 -9.18 15.77
N GLY A 414 7.88 -9.79 16.79
CA GLY A 414 8.54 -10.03 18.06
C GLY A 414 9.63 -11.08 17.95
N VAL A 415 10.36 -11.26 19.04
CA VAL A 415 11.48 -12.22 19.11
C VAL A 415 11.39 -13.00 20.40
N ILE A 416 11.35 -14.33 20.28
CA ILE A 416 11.54 -15.26 21.41
C ILE A 416 12.97 -15.79 21.36
N ARG A 417 13.64 -15.79 22.52
CA ARG A 417 14.99 -16.36 22.67
C ARG A 417 15.05 -17.29 23.86
N LEU A 418 15.73 -18.41 23.67
CA LEU A 418 16.00 -19.38 24.73
C LEU A 418 17.28 -19.04 25.51
N PHE A 419 18.22 -18.32 24.89
CA PHE A 419 19.49 -17.93 25.51
C PHE A 419 19.79 -16.44 25.41
N ASP A 420 20.58 -15.94 26.35
CA ASP A 420 21.23 -14.63 26.22
C ASP A 420 22.34 -14.74 25.15
N PRO A 421 22.53 -13.73 24.27
CA PRO A 421 23.66 -13.70 23.35
C PRO A 421 25.03 -13.97 24.00
N ASP A 422 25.21 -13.60 25.27
CA ASP A 422 26.47 -13.85 25.99
C ASP A 422 26.57 -15.26 26.61
N GLU A 423 25.45 -15.99 26.77
CA GLU A 423 25.45 -17.40 27.22
C GLU A 423 25.98 -18.32 26.12
N LEU A 424 25.56 -18.08 24.86
CA LEU A 424 26.03 -18.87 23.71
C LEU A 424 27.50 -18.60 23.34
N ARG A 425 28.07 -17.48 23.78
CA ARG A 425 29.49 -17.13 23.56
C ARG A 425 30.44 -17.73 24.60
N ARG A 426 29.95 -18.09 25.79
CA ARG A 426 30.77 -18.62 26.89
C ARG A 426 31.01 -20.13 26.80
N GLY A 427 30.35 -20.82 25.87
CA GLY A 427 30.45 -22.28 25.69
C GLY A 427 31.68 -22.78 24.91
N ASP A 428 32.61 -21.91 24.50
CA ASP A 428 33.80 -22.31 23.71
C ASP A 428 34.95 -22.89 24.56
N ASP A 429 34.81 -22.95 25.89
CA ASP A 429 35.79 -23.62 26.75
C ASP A 429 35.36 -25.06 27.06
N THR A 430 35.95 -25.99 26.30
CA THR A 430 36.10 -27.45 26.52
C THR A 430 35.00 -28.37 25.95
N LEU A 431 35.37 -29.06 24.85
CA LEU A 431 34.97 -30.41 24.36
C LEU A 431 34.56 -30.40 22.88
N PHE A 432 35.53 -30.48 21.96
CA PHE A 432 35.47 -31.33 20.75
C PHE A 432 36.89 -31.42 20.18
N ASP A 433 37.72 -32.27 20.78
CA ASP A 433 39.05 -32.63 20.27
C ASP A 433 38.98 -34.04 19.69
N LEU A 434 38.80 -34.14 18.36
CA LEU A 434 39.19 -35.27 17.52
C LEU A 434 39.55 -34.74 16.12
N PRO A 435 40.58 -35.29 15.46
CA PRO A 435 41.51 -34.50 14.66
C PRO A 435 40.95 -34.09 13.31
N ALA A 436 40.85 -32.78 13.09
CA ALA A 436 40.69 -32.22 11.77
C ALA A 436 41.90 -32.59 10.90
N ALA A 437 41.65 -33.23 9.76
CA ALA A 437 42.65 -33.39 8.73
C ALA A 437 43.19 -32.01 8.33
N GLU A 438 44.52 -31.84 8.39
CA GLU A 438 45.22 -30.62 8.06
C GLU A 438 44.81 -30.11 6.67
N THR A 439 43.98 -29.06 6.65
CA THR A 439 43.79 -28.25 5.45
C THR A 439 44.76 -27.08 5.52
N VAL A 440 45.90 -27.30 4.87
CA VAL A 440 46.96 -26.32 4.64
C VAL A 440 46.38 -24.97 4.17
N PRO A 441 46.71 -23.84 4.81
CA PRO A 441 46.24 -22.53 4.38
C PRO A 441 46.85 -22.19 3.01
N LYS A 442 46.00 -22.07 1.98
CA LYS A 442 46.44 -21.59 0.66
C LYS A 442 46.80 -20.09 0.73
N PRO A 443 47.94 -19.68 0.14
CA PRO A 443 48.48 -18.33 0.27
C PRO A 443 47.63 -17.30 -0.46
N ARG A 444 47.45 -16.13 0.18
CA ARG A 444 46.89 -14.91 -0.42
C ARG A 444 47.67 -14.55 -1.68
N ARG A 445 47.04 -14.70 -2.85
CA ARG A 445 47.57 -14.20 -4.12
C ARG A 445 47.31 -12.71 -4.25
N ARG A 446 48.40 -11.94 -4.28
CA ARG A 446 48.45 -10.55 -4.75
C ARG A 446 47.82 -10.44 -6.15
N ALA A 447 46.98 -9.43 -6.33
CA ALA A 447 46.42 -9.06 -7.63
C ALA A 447 47.54 -8.69 -8.61
N ALA A 448 47.54 -9.34 -9.77
CA ALA A 448 48.38 -9.00 -10.91
C ALA A 448 47.63 -8.00 -11.84
N PRO A 449 48.35 -7.11 -12.54
CA PRO A 449 47.76 -6.04 -13.34
C PRO A 449 47.06 -6.60 -14.59
N LYS A 450 45.91 -6.03 -14.93
CA LYS A 450 45.16 -6.37 -16.15
C LYS A 450 45.95 -5.96 -17.39
N GLN A 451 46.18 -6.92 -18.28
CA GLN A 451 46.76 -6.72 -19.61
C GLN A 451 45.80 -5.92 -20.51
N VAL A 452 46.37 -4.97 -21.23
CA VAL A 452 45.77 -4.22 -22.34
C VAL A 452 45.63 -5.17 -23.54
N LYS A 453 44.44 -5.24 -24.15
CA LYS A 453 44.23 -5.89 -25.45
C LYS A 453 44.47 -4.87 -26.59
N PRO A 454 44.93 -5.32 -27.79
CA PRO A 454 45.30 -4.42 -28.88
C PRO A 454 44.08 -3.81 -29.57
N VAL A 455 44.29 -2.60 -30.08
CA VAL A 455 43.38 -1.81 -30.91
C VAL A 455 43.18 -2.51 -32.26
N GLU A 456 41.92 -2.75 -32.64
CA GLU A 456 41.52 -3.06 -34.01
C GLU A 456 41.03 -1.77 -34.69
N GLU A 457 41.48 -1.55 -35.92
CA GLU A 457 41.21 -0.38 -36.75
C GLU A 457 39.72 -0.26 -37.16
N PRO A 458 39.21 0.96 -37.39
CA PRO A 458 37.82 1.18 -37.74
C PRO A 458 37.53 0.86 -39.22
N PRO A 459 36.33 0.36 -39.57
CA PRO A 459 35.91 0.25 -40.96
C PRO A 459 35.46 1.60 -41.53
N VAL A 460 35.73 1.74 -42.82
CA VAL A 460 35.52 2.87 -43.72
C VAL A 460 34.04 3.28 -43.84
N GLU A 461 33.80 4.60 -43.85
CA GLU A 461 32.50 5.27 -44.07
C GLU A 461 31.86 4.96 -45.44
N PRO A 462 30.52 4.88 -45.53
CA PRO A 462 29.79 5.29 -46.71
C PRO A 462 29.26 6.73 -46.60
N ALA A 463 29.31 7.41 -47.75
CA ALA A 463 28.98 8.81 -48.00
C ALA A 463 27.52 9.23 -47.67
N PRO A 464 27.25 10.54 -47.51
CA PRO A 464 25.99 11.06 -46.99
C PRO A 464 24.91 11.20 -48.06
N ALA A 465 23.66 10.84 -47.71
CA ALA A 465 22.48 11.16 -48.50
C ALA A 465 21.64 12.25 -47.80
N GLU A 466 21.65 13.42 -48.46
CA GLU A 466 20.61 14.44 -48.60
C GLU A 466 19.90 15.03 -47.36
N GLN A 467 20.28 16.29 -47.08
CA GLN A 467 19.59 17.24 -46.23
C GLN A 467 18.33 17.82 -46.90
N SER A 468 17.35 18.21 -46.08
CA SER A 468 16.28 19.17 -46.39
C SER A 468 15.86 19.84 -45.07
N PRO A 469 15.43 21.11 -45.09
CA PRO A 469 16.27 22.27 -44.87
C PRO A 469 16.18 22.85 -43.45
N SER A 470 17.30 23.43 -42.99
CA SER A 470 17.38 24.18 -41.74
C SER A 470 16.54 25.45 -41.79
N LEU A 471 15.70 25.67 -40.78
CA LEU A 471 15.23 27.01 -40.44
C LEU A 471 16.31 27.70 -39.60
N VAL A 472 17.02 28.61 -40.28
CA VAL A 472 17.75 29.79 -39.82
C VAL A 472 18.05 29.85 -38.31
N ALA A 473 19.30 29.61 -37.95
CA ALA A 473 19.86 29.98 -36.66
C ALA A 473 19.80 31.50 -36.47
N THR A 474 19.14 31.94 -35.41
CA THR A 474 19.26 33.32 -34.88
C THR A 474 20.55 33.42 -34.06
N PRO A 475 21.25 34.58 -34.08
CA PRO A 475 22.52 34.73 -33.39
C PRO A 475 22.35 34.65 -31.86
N ALA A 476 23.38 34.13 -31.20
CA ALA A 476 23.43 33.91 -29.75
C ALA A 476 23.01 35.15 -28.96
N SER A 477 22.01 34.97 -28.09
CA SER A 477 21.50 35.98 -27.18
C SER A 477 22.42 36.12 -25.95
N PRO A 478 22.59 37.32 -25.35
CA PRO A 478 23.51 37.56 -24.22
C PRO A 478 23.10 36.91 -22.89
N HIS A 479 22.08 36.06 -22.89
CA HIS A 479 21.41 35.51 -21.70
C HIS A 479 21.71 34.03 -21.50
N GLU A 480 22.99 33.65 -21.49
CA GLU A 480 23.38 32.33 -20.98
C GLU A 480 23.22 32.29 -19.44
N PRO A 481 22.75 31.15 -18.88
CA PRO A 481 22.60 31.00 -17.44
C PRO A 481 23.95 31.18 -16.75
N PHE A 482 23.97 31.98 -15.69
CA PHE A 482 25.13 32.14 -14.82
C PHE A 482 25.41 30.79 -14.14
N GLU A 483 26.38 30.02 -14.64
CA GLU A 483 26.99 28.91 -13.91
C GLU A 483 28.15 29.48 -13.07
N PRO A 484 28.02 29.58 -11.73
CA PRO A 484 29.17 29.92 -10.92
C PRO A 484 30.12 28.72 -10.90
N MET A 485 31.39 28.94 -11.24
CA MET A 485 32.49 28.05 -10.84
C MET A 485 32.55 28.02 -9.31
N LEU A 486 31.84 27.09 -8.68
CA LEU A 486 31.94 26.79 -7.26
C LEU A 486 32.40 25.33 -7.09
N ALA A 487 33.63 25.07 -7.54
CA ALA A 487 34.42 23.98 -6.99
C ALA A 487 34.99 24.47 -5.64
N GLY A 488 34.45 23.97 -4.53
CA GLY A 488 35.14 24.06 -3.23
C GLY A 488 34.43 24.75 -2.05
N MET A 489 33.10 24.73 -1.95
CA MET A 489 32.42 25.11 -0.70
C MET A 489 31.38 24.04 -0.31
N GLU A 490 31.87 22.88 0.09
CA GLU A 490 31.13 21.99 0.99
C GLU A 490 31.53 22.33 2.42
N GLU A 491 30.51 22.56 3.26
CA GLU A 491 30.58 22.88 4.69
C GLU A 491 31.09 24.27 5.07
N VAL A 492 30.18 25.17 5.45
CA VAL A 492 30.16 25.96 6.72
C VAL A 492 28.86 26.77 6.73
N GLY A 493 27.98 26.54 7.72
CA GLY A 493 26.82 27.37 8.00
C GLY A 493 25.88 26.75 9.04
N THR A 494 25.34 27.57 9.93
CA THR A 494 24.10 27.32 10.67
C THR A 494 23.14 28.45 10.29
N GLY A 495 22.23 28.22 9.34
CA GLY A 495 21.41 29.22 8.69
C GLY A 495 20.33 28.66 7.77
N LEU A 496 19.46 29.55 7.29
CA LEU A 496 18.24 29.23 6.55
C LEU A 496 18.49 28.55 5.19
N LEU A 497 19.72 28.63 4.65
CA LEU A 497 20.10 28.12 3.33
C LEU A 497 20.88 26.80 3.36
N ASP A 498 21.32 26.32 4.52
CA ASP A 498 22.25 25.17 4.62
C ASP A 498 21.66 23.88 4.08
N ARG A 499 20.34 23.74 4.18
CA ARG A 499 19.63 22.52 3.76
C ARG A 499 19.36 22.48 2.26
N LEU A 500 19.65 23.55 1.51
CA LEU A 500 19.47 23.65 0.06
C LEU A 500 20.74 23.22 -0.69
N ASP A 501 20.60 22.73 -1.92
CA ASP A 501 21.76 22.56 -2.81
C ASP A 501 22.25 23.88 -3.42
N ALA A 502 23.37 23.84 -4.13
CA ALA A 502 24.00 25.02 -4.71
C ALA A 502 23.04 25.86 -5.57
N MET A 503 22.27 25.22 -6.47
CA MET A 503 21.37 25.95 -7.37
C MET A 503 20.11 26.44 -6.66
N GLN A 504 19.60 25.67 -5.71
CA GLN A 504 18.51 26.11 -4.83
C GLN A 504 18.95 27.29 -3.95
N ARG A 505 20.19 27.31 -3.43
CA ARG A 505 20.74 28.45 -2.69
C ARG A 505 20.87 29.67 -3.57
N VAL A 506 21.36 29.53 -4.80
CA VAL A 506 21.44 30.62 -5.77
C VAL A 506 20.05 31.21 -6.04
N ALA A 507 19.04 30.38 -6.25
CA ALA A 507 17.66 30.83 -6.41
C ALA A 507 17.08 31.50 -5.15
N ALA A 508 17.32 30.92 -3.96
CA ALA A 508 16.79 31.44 -2.70
C ALA A 508 17.44 32.75 -2.26
N SER A 509 18.74 32.91 -2.50
CA SER A 509 19.52 34.11 -2.14
C SER A 509 19.57 35.18 -3.23
N ALA A 510 18.99 34.94 -4.41
CA ALA A 510 19.04 35.92 -5.49
C ALA A 510 18.44 37.27 -5.05
N PRO A 511 19.09 38.40 -5.36
CA PRO A 511 18.64 39.72 -4.96
C PRO A 511 17.33 40.11 -5.68
N GLY A 512 16.84 41.33 -5.42
CA GLY A 512 15.63 41.87 -6.07
C GLY A 512 15.71 41.94 -7.61
N GLY A 513 14.55 42.13 -8.22
CA GLY A 513 14.31 42.09 -9.66
C GLY A 513 13.66 40.78 -10.14
N PRO A 514 13.33 40.68 -11.44
CA PRO A 514 12.65 39.51 -11.98
C PRO A 514 13.53 38.26 -11.97
N LEU A 515 12.95 37.14 -11.54
CA LEU A 515 13.62 35.85 -11.42
C LEU A 515 12.71 34.75 -11.97
N LEU A 516 13.23 34.00 -12.94
CA LEU A 516 12.62 32.76 -13.43
C LEU A 516 13.42 31.56 -12.92
N ILE A 517 12.75 30.67 -12.19
CA ILE A 517 13.32 29.41 -11.73
C ILE A 517 12.74 28.28 -12.58
N VAL A 518 13.56 27.71 -13.46
CA VAL A 518 13.20 26.53 -14.26
C VAL A 518 13.53 25.28 -13.46
N ALA A 519 12.51 24.58 -13.00
CA ALA A 519 12.64 23.55 -11.99
C ALA A 519 11.86 22.30 -12.35
N GLY A 520 12.59 21.26 -12.76
CA GLY A 520 12.03 19.97 -13.14
C GLY A 520 11.25 19.26 -12.03
N PRO A 521 10.56 18.15 -12.32
CA PRO A 521 9.87 17.38 -11.29
C PRO A 521 10.88 16.91 -10.23
N GLY A 522 10.46 16.91 -8.96
CA GLY A 522 11.30 16.42 -7.85
C GLY A 522 12.53 17.28 -7.52
N THR A 523 12.71 18.46 -8.14
CA THR A 523 13.87 19.34 -7.90
C THR A 523 13.71 20.27 -6.69
N GLY A 524 12.58 20.19 -5.98
CA GLY A 524 12.32 21.00 -4.79
C GLY A 524 11.81 22.42 -5.10
N LYS A 525 10.87 22.57 -6.06
CA LYS A 525 10.20 23.84 -6.41
C LYS A 525 9.70 24.61 -5.19
N THR A 526 8.71 24.04 -4.50
CA THR A 526 8.06 24.64 -3.32
C THR A 526 9.07 24.88 -2.19
N ARG A 527 10.06 24.00 -2.04
CA ARG A 527 11.13 24.16 -1.05
C ARG A 527 11.98 25.39 -1.36
N THR A 528 12.39 25.58 -2.61
CA THR A 528 13.18 26.72 -3.06
C THR A 528 12.39 28.02 -2.88
N LEU A 529 11.12 28.02 -3.26
CA LEU A 529 10.24 29.19 -3.13
C LEU A 529 10.03 29.62 -1.67
N THR A 530 9.76 28.66 -0.79
CA THR A 530 9.55 28.92 0.66
C THR A 530 10.82 29.41 1.35
N HIS A 531 11.97 28.83 1.03
CA HIS A 531 13.25 29.30 1.57
C HIS A 531 13.64 30.66 1.01
N ARG A 532 13.27 30.98 -0.24
CA ARG A 532 13.46 32.32 -0.81
C ARG A 532 12.68 33.38 -0.04
N ILE A 533 11.37 33.16 0.16
CA ILE A 533 10.51 34.10 0.91
C ILE A 533 11.07 34.31 2.31
N ALA A 534 11.37 33.22 3.01
CA ALA A 534 11.91 33.28 4.36
C ALA A 534 13.29 33.95 4.42
N TYR A 535 14.18 33.72 3.44
CA TYR A 535 15.49 34.36 3.35
C TYR A 535 15.36 35.87 3.10
N LEU A 536 14.46 36.27 2.21
CA LEU A 536 14.20 37.68 1.95
C LEU A 536 13.69 38.41 3.21
N CYS A 537 12.83 37.77 3.99
CA CYS A 537 12.32 38.36 5.22
C CYS A 537 13.39 38.42 6.32
N ALA A 538 14.13 37.33 6.53
CA ALA A 538 15.10 37.23 7.62
C ALA A 538 16.39 38.01 7.36
N GLU A 539 16.95 37.92 6.15
CA GLU A 539 18.31 38.39 5.83
C GLU A 539 18.32 39.65 4.97
N MET A 540 17.26 39.88 4.16
CA MET A 540 17.15 41.05 3.29
C MET A 540 16.16 42.12 3.81
N HIS A 541 15.67 41.95 5.04
CA HIS A 541 14.74 42.86 5.71
C HIS A 541 13.48 43.19 4.89
N VAL A 542 12.98 42.22 4.12
CA VAL A 542 11.70 42.34 3.44
C VAL A 542 10.58 42.13 4.45
N PHE A 543 9.62 43.06 4.50
CA PHE A 543 8.46 42.94 5.37
C PHE A 543 7.51 41.83 4.84
N PRO A 544 7.16 40.82 5.65
CA PRO A 544 6.29 39.70 5.24
C PRO A 544 4.96 40.12 4.62
N GLU A 545 4.35 41.20 5.12
CA GLU A 545 3.09 41.76 4.62
C GLU A 545 3.20 42.24 3.17
N THR A 546 4.43 42.49 2.71
CA THR A 546 4.73 42.91 1.33
C THR A 546 4.94 41.75 0.35
N CYS A 547 4.88 40.51 0.84
CA CYS A 547 5.03 39.32 0.02
C CYS A 547 3.66 38.73 -0.38
N LEU A 548 3.50 38.49 -1.69
CA LEU A 548 2.38 37.78 -2.29
C LEU A 548 2.86 36.49 -2.96
N ALA A 549 2.45 35.32 -2.48
CA ALA A 549 2.71 34.04 -3.10
C ALA A 549 1.44 33.46 -3.73
N ILE A 550 1.49 33.21 -5.04
CA ILE A 550 0.38 32.73 -5.85
C ILE A 550 0.63 31.28 -6.26
N THR A 551 -0.35 30.41 -6.04
CA THR A 551 -0.33 29.00 -6.45
C THR A 551 -1.55 28.64 -7.31
N PHE A 552 -1.49 27.50 -8.01
CA PHE A 552 -2.58 27.06 -8.87
C PHE A 552 -3.71 26.33 -8.11
N THR A 553 -3.35 25.53 -7.11
CA THR A 553 -4.30 24.77 -6.29
C THR A 553 -4.30 25.26 -4.84
N ARG A 554 -5.42 25.05 -4.15
CA ARG A 554 -5.53 25.40 -2.72
C ARG A 554 -4.62 24.52 -1.87
N ARG A 555 -4.51 23.24 -2.21
CA ARG A 555 -3.57 22.32 -1.53
C ARG A 555 -2.14 22.83 -1.60
N ALA A 556 -1.70 23.35 -2.76
CA ALA A 556 -0.38 23.96 -2.89
C ALA A 556 -0.24 25.23 -2.02
N ALA A 557 -1.28 26.06 -1.93
CA ALA A 557 -1.29 27.25 -1.06
C ALA A 557 -1.18 26.86 0.43
N GLU A 558 -1.95 25.87 0.88
CA GLU A 558 -1.90 25.36 2.26
C GLU A 558 -0.54 24.73 2.59
N GLU A 559 0.00 23.93 1.68
CA GLU A 559 1.33 23.34 1.83
C GLU A 559 2.40 24.44 1.91
N LEU A 560 2.32 25.47 1.06
CA LEU A 560 3.25 26.60 1.08
C LEU A 560 3.15 27.36 2.41
N ARG A 561 1.94 27.66 2.91
CA ARG A 561 1.72 28.28 4.24
C ARG A 561 2.34 27.46 5.36
N HIS A 562 2.07 26.15 5.38
CA HIS A 562 2.60 25.26 6.41
C HIS A 562 4.14 25.23 6.40
N ARG A 563 4.74 25.16 5.21
CA ARG A 563 6.20 25.21 5.05
C ARG A 563 6.77 26.56 5.49
N LEU A 564 6.13 27.68 5.16
CA LEU A 564 6.56 29.01 5.65
C LEU A 564 6.47 29.11 7.17
N ALA A 565 5.37 28.65 7.78
CA ALA A 565 5.21 28.63 9.24
C ALA A 565 6.33 27.82 9.91
N SER A 566 6.77 26.71 9.31
CA SER A 566 7.90 25.91 9.81
C SER A 566 9.26 26.63 9.76
N LEU A 567 9.43 27.60 8.85
CA LEU A 567 10.69 28.33 8.65
C LEU A 567 10.71 29.68 9.39
N MET A 568 9.58 30.37 9.45
CA MET A 568 9.45 31.75 9.94
C MET A 568 8.64 31.87 11.23
N GLY A 569 8.02 30.78 11.71
CA GLY A 569 7.14 30.80 12.89
C GLY A 569 5.87 31.63 12.64
N PRO A 570 5.33 32.31 13.67
CA PRO A 570 4.08 33.09 13.56
C PRO A 570 4.09 34.20 12.50
N VAL A 571 5.28 34.73 12.17
CA VAL A 571 5.47 35.79 11.17
C VAL A 571 5.11 35.31 9.75
N ALA A 572 5.00 34.00 9.53
CA ALA A 572 4.53 33.45 8.26
C ALA A 572 3.08 33.83 7.93
N ASP A 573 2.24 34.11 8.94
CA ASP A 573 0.82 34.43 8.73
C ASP A 573 0.63 35.78 8.05
N ASP A 574 1.63 36.66 8.15
CA ASP A 574 1.65 37.98 7.50
C ASP A 574 1.93 37.90 5.99
N VAL A 575 2.48 36.77 5.50
CA VAL A 575 2.67 36.54 4.06
C VAL A 575 1.33 36.23 3.40
N THR A 576 0.99 36.98 2.35
CA THR A 576 -0.23 36.72 1.58
C THR A 576 -0.02 35.52 0.66
N VAL A 577 -0.62 34.36 0.97
CA VAL A 577 -0.59 33.17 0.10
C VAL A 577 -1.98 32.89 -0.47
N ALA A 578 -2.14 32.89 -1.79
CA ALA A 578 -3.45 32.76 -2.43
C ALA A 578 -3.39 31.96 -3.73
N THR A 579 -4.53 31.45 -4.19
CA THR A 579 -4.70 31.10 -5.62
C THR A 579 -5.10 32.34 -6.41
N PHE A 580 -4.98 32.31 -7.75
CA PHE A 580 -5.45 33.40 -8.61
C PHE A 580 -6.92 33.80 -8.33
N HIS A 581 -7.81 32.81 -8.21
CA HIS A 581 -9.21 33.05 -7.88
C HIS A 581 -9.40 33.61 -6.47
N SER A 582 -8.62 33.15 -5.49
CA SER A 582 -8.72 33.66 -4.11
C SER A 582 -8.21 35.10 -4.00
N LEU A 583 -7.16 35.44 -4.77
CA LEU A 583 -6.63 36.78 -4.89
C LEU A 583 -7.65 37.72 -5.56
N GLY A 584 -8.24 37.27 -6.67
CA GLY A 584 -9.31 37.97 -7.36
C GLY A 584 -10.52 38.24 -6.47
N LEU A 585 -10.96 37.23 -5.71
CA LEU A 585 -12.01 37.38 -4.70
C LEU A 585 -11.64 38.41 -3.63
N SER A 586 -10.40 38.42 -3.13
CA SER A 586 -9.94 39.42 -2.17
C SER A 586 -10.03 40.84 -2.74
N ILE A 587 -9.58 41.04 -3.98
CA ILE A 587 -9.66 42.33 -4.68
C ILE A 587 -11.11 42.77 -4.84
N LEU A 588 -12.01 41.86 -5.24
CA LEU A 588 -13.44 42.15 -5.39
C LEU A 588 -14.13 42.45 -4.06
N ARG A 589 -13.76 41.77 -2.97
CA ARG A 589 -14.28 42.07 -1.62
C ARG A 589 -13.82 43.44 -1.13
N GLU A 590 -12.57 43.82 -1.40
CA GLU A 590 -12.04 45.14 -1.06
C GLU A 590 -12.65 46.25 -1.93
N GLN A 591 -12.97 45.96 -3.19
CA GLN A 591 -13.41 46.95 -4.20
C GLN A 591 -14.82 46.68 -4.71
N TYR A 592 -15.69 46.07 -3.89
CA TYR A 592 -17.02 45.62 -4.30
C TYR A 592 -17.86 46.74 -4.95
N ALA A 593 -17.76 47.96 -4.41
CA ALA A 593 -18.46 49.13 -4.94
C ALA A 593 -18.00 49.53 -6.34
N LEU A 594 -16.71 49.41 -6.64
CA LEU A 594 -16.15 49.70 -7.97
C LEU A 594 -16.48 48.58 -8.98
N ALA A 595 -16.70 47.37 -8.49
CA ALA A 595 -17.16 46.23 -9.27
C ALA A 595 -18.67 46.26 -9.56
N GLY A 596 -19.42 47.22 -9.00
CA GLY A 596 -20.89 47.24 -9.09
C GLY A 596 -21.56 46.10 -8.31
N LEU A 597 -20.87 45.54 -7.32
CA LEU A 597 -21.34 44.43 -6.48
C LEU A 597 -21.84 44.94 -5.13
N ALA A 598 -22.66 44.12 -4.45
CA ALA A 598 -23.01 44.29 -3.05
C ALA A 598 -21.90 43.73 -2.15
N ALA A 599 -21.78 44.22 -0.92
CA ALA A 599 -20.73 43.79 0.02
C ALA A 599 -20.79 42.27 0.31
N ASP A 600 -22.00 41.70 0.27
CA ASP A 600 -22.35 40.30 0.56
C ASP A 600 -22.58 39.47 -0.71
N PHE A 601 -21.98 39.84 -1.85
CA PHE A 601 -22.14 39.06 -3.09
C PHE A 601 -21.74 37.59 -2.91
N THR A 602 -22.37 36.68 -3.64
CA THR A 602 -22.08 35.24 -3.63
C THR A 602 -21.49 34.78 -4.96
N ILE A 603 -20.82 33.64 -4.95
CA ILE A 603 -20.20 33.05 -6.14
C ILE A 603 -21.07 31.86 -6.58
N THR A 604 -21.46 31.83 -7.85
CA THR A 604 -22.24 30.74 -8.44
C THR A 604 -21.48 30.02 -9.55
N ALA A 605 -21.93 28.80 -9.79
CA ALA A 605 -21.48 27.93 -10.85
C ALA A 605 -22.40 27.97 -12.08
N GLU A 606 -23.66 28.36 -11.90
CA GLU A 606 -24.72 28.25 -12.91
C GLU A 606 -25.00 29.59 -13.59
N PRO A 607 -25.21 29.60 -14.91
CA PRO A 607 -25.49 30.83 -15.66
C PRO A 607 -26.88 31.43 -15.36
N GLU A 608 -27.80 30.66 -14.77
CA GLU A 608 -29.22 31.06 -14.65
C GLU A 608 -29.55 31.84 -13.35
N GLU A 609 -28.67 31.88 -12.34
CA GLU A 609 -28.89 32.60 -11.06
C GLU A 609 -28.23 33.99 -10.99
N ALA A 610 -28.05 34.68 -12.12
CA ALA A 610 -27.44 36.00 -12.12
C ALA A 610 -28.40 37.08 -11.58
N ILE A 611 -28.43 37.28 -10.26
CA ILE A 611 -28.98 38.50 -9.67
C ILE A 611 -27.93 39.60 -9.85
N PRO A 612 -28.18 40.64 -10.68
CA PRO A 612 -27.19 41.66 -10.98
C PRO A 612 -26.66 42.32 -9.70
N GLY A 613 -25.34 42.36 -9.55
CA GLY A 613 -24.68 42.97 -8.40
C GLY A 613 -24.68 42.13 -7.11
N ARG A 614 -25.31 40.95 -7.08
CA ARG A 614 -25.29 40.07 -5.88
C ARG A 614 -24.73 38.68 -6.13
N VAL A 615 -24.66 38.23 -7.37
CA VAL A 615 -24.12 36.91 -7.73
C VAL A 615 -23.12 37.09 -8.86
N ILE A 616 -21.95 36.48 -8.75
CA ILE A 616 -20.90 36.46 -9.79
C ILE A 616 -20.47 35.04 -10.12
N GLN A 617 -19.94 34.83 -11.31
CA GLN A 617 -19.42 33.54 -11.76
C GLN A 617 -17.96 33.34 -11.35
N LEU A 618 -17.46 32.11 -11.48
CA LEU A 618 -16.07 31.80 -11.15
C LEU A 618 -15.08 32.57 -12.04
N ASP A 619 -15.38 32.65 -13.34
CA ASP A 619 -14.52 33.34 -14.31
C ASP A 619 -14.46 34.86 -14.05
N ASP A 620 -15.51 35.41 -13.42
CA ASP A 620 -15.58 36.82 -12.99
C ASP A 620 -14.54 37.15 -11.91
N LEU A 621 -14.03 36.15 -11.19
CA LEU A 621 -12.97 36.35 -10.21
C LEU A 621 -11.64 36.76 -10.84
N ILE A 622 -11.45 36.61 -12.15
CA ILE A 622 -10.28 37.10 -12.86
C ILE A 622 -10.63 38.30 -13.74
N THR A 623 -11.74 38.25 -14.47
CA THR A 623 -12.11 39.31 -15.43
C THR A 623 -12.47 40.62 -14.73
N LEU A 624 -13.30 40.62 -13.68
CA LEU A 624 -13.73 41.85 -12.99
C LEU A 624 -12.56 42.57 -12.29
N PRO A 625 -11.64 41.88 -11.56
CA PRO A 625 -10.44 42.54 -11.07
C PRO A 625 -9.61 43.22 -12.17
N LEU A 626 -9.44 42.57 -13.32
CA LEU A 626 -8.72 43.17 -14.44
C LEU A 626 -9.40 44.44 -14.96
N GLU A 627 -10.72 44.44 -15.09
CA GLU A 627 -11.49 45.62 -15.47
C GLU A 627 -11.31 46.78 -14.47
N ILE A 628 -11.41 46.48 -13.18
CA ILE A 628 -11.22 47.48 -12.10
C ILE A 628 -9.81 48.06 -12.15
N LEU A 629 -8.79 47.22 -12.27
CA LEU A 629 -7.38 47.62 -12.31
C LEU A 629 -7.05 48.43 -13.58
N ARG A 630 -7.61 48.06 -14.74
CA ARG A 630 -7.49 48.85 -15.98
C ARG A 630 -8.13 50.23 -15.84
N ALA A 631 -9.29 50.31 -15.20
CA ALA A 631 -10.02 51.57 -15.04
C ALA A 631 -9.42 52.49 -13.96
N HIS A 632 -8.70 51.94 -12.97
CA HIS A 632 -8.20 52.69 -11.81
C HIS A 632 -6.70 52.48 -11.58
N PRO A 633 -5.82 53.19 -12.32
CA PRO A 633 -4.36 53.06 -12.16
C PRO A 633 -3.85 53.32 -10.73
N SER A 634 -4.51 54.18 -9.96
CA SER A 634 -4.16 54.42 -8.56
C SER A 634 -4.33 53.19 -7.66
N LEU A 635 -5.25 52.27 -8.00
CA LEU A 635 -5.36 50.98 -7.30
C LEU A 635 -4.21 50.04 -7.67
N VAL A 636 -3.73 50.09 -8.90
CA VAL A 636 -2.54 49.33 -9.33
C VAL A 636 -1.34 49.76 -8.50
N ASP A 637 -1.10 51.06 -8.35
CA ASP A 637 -0.02 51.58 -7.50
C ASP A 637 -0.19 51.18 -6.03
N LYS A 638 -1.42 51.21 -5.52
CA LYS A 638 -1.75 50.75 -4.16
C LYS A 638 -1.40 49.27 -3.96
N TYR A 639 -1.79 48.39 -4.89
CA TYR A 639 -1.51 46.96 -4.77
C TYR A 639 -0.03 46.63 -5.02
N ARG A 640 0.67 47.36 -5.90
CA ARG A 640 2.13 47.25 -6.07
C ARG A 640 2.89 47.67 -4.81
N ALA A 641 2.46 48.76 -4.16
CA ALA A 641 3.05 49.18 -2.89
C ALA A 641 2.76 48.16 -1.78
N ARG A 642 1.55 47.59 -1.74
CA ARG A 642 1.18 46.53 -0.80
C ARG A 642 1.99 45.27 -1.04
N TRP A 643 2.13 44.81 -2.28
CA TRP A 643 2.82 43.57 -2.64
C TRP A 643 4.05 43.86 -3.49
N SER A 644 5.09 44.36 -2.83
CA SER A 644 6.36 44.71 -3.48
C SER A 644 7.17 43.48 -3.92
N TRP A 645 6.81 42.29 -3.45
CA TRP A 645 7.41 41.00 -3.82
C TRP A 645 6.32 40.00 -4.21
N VAL A 646 6.36 39.53 -5.46
CA VAL A 646 5.37 38.59 -6.00
C VAL A 646 6.06 37.29 -6.36
N PHE A 647 5.48 36.17 -5.92
CA PHE A 647 5.97 34.81 -6.15
C PHE A 647 4.88 34.01 -6.84
N VAL A 648 5.20 33.27 -7.91
CA VAL A 648 4.22 32.48 -8.65
C VAL A 648 4.76 31.06 -8.85
N ASP A 649 4.04 30.07 -8.33
CA ASP A 649 4.30 28.65 -8.55
C ASP A 649 3.50 28.09 -9.74
N GLU A 650 3.99 27.02 -10.34
CA GLU A 650 3.44 26.37 -11.55
C GLU A 650 3.19 27.37 -12.69
N TYR A 651 4.14 28.28 -12.92
CA TYR A 651 4.01 29.39 -13.88
C TYR A 651 3.72 28.96 -15.32
N GLN A 652 4.02 27.71 -15.68
CA GLN A 652 3.73 27.17 -17.02
C GLN A 652 2.23 26.94 -17.29
N ASP A 653 1.38 26.95 -16.26
CA ASP A 653 -0.06 26.71 -16.39
C ASP A 653 -0.88 28.00 -16.45
N VAL A 654 -0.23 29.16 -16.41
CA VAL A 654 -0.89 30.47 -16.38
C VAL A 654 -1.64 30.73 -17.70
N ASP A 655 -2.88 31.21 -17.58
CA ASP A 655 -3.69 31.67 -18.72
C ASP A 655 -3.49 33.17 -19.01
N ALA A 656 -4.09 33.66 -20.10
CA ALA A 656 -3.93 35.06 -20.52
C ALA A 656 -4.43 36.09 -19.49
N GLY A 657 -5.55 35.83 -18.81
CA GLY A 657 -6.11 36.74 -17.81
C GLY A 657 -5.28 36.75 -16.53
N GLN A 658 -4.86 35.58 -16.07
CA GLN A 658 -3.95 35.43 -14.93
C GLN A 658 -2.60 36.11 -15.19
N TYR A 659 -2.03 35.92 -16.38
CA TYR A 659 -0.79 36.58 -16.79
C TYR A 659 -0.95 38.10 -16.82
N GLU A 660 -2.06 38.63 -17.33
CA GLU A 660 -2.31 40.07 -17.31
C GLU A 660 -2.45 40.62 -15.88
N LEU A 661 -3.10 39.87 -14.99
CA LEU A 661 -3.20 40.24 -13.57
C LEU A 661 -1.82 40.33 -12.93
N LEU A 662 -0.92 39.38 -13.23
CA LEU A 662 0.48 39.44 -12.78
C LEU A 662 1.19 40.70 -13.28
N ARG A 663 0.96 41.12 -14.53
CA ARG A 663 1.56 42.35 -15.08
C ARG A 663 1.02 43.63 -14.44
N PHE A 664 -0.21 43.63 -13.95
CA PHE A 664 -0.70 44.72 -13.10
C PHE A 664 0.02 44.73 -11.76
N LEU A 665 0.17 43.58 -11.11
CA LEU A 665 0.76 43.48 -9.77
C LEU A 665 2.29 43.63 -9.75
N ALA A 666 2.99 43.24 -10.81
CA ALA A 666 4.44 43.32 -10.94
C ALA A 666 4.83 44.11 -12.20
N PRO A 667 5.52 45.26 -12.07
CA PRO A 667 6.06 45.98 -13.22
C PRO A 667 7.19 45.16 -13.90
N PRO A 668 7.59 45.49 -15.14
CA PRO A 668 8.61 44.74 -15.88
C PRO A 668 9.96 44.59 -15.16
N ASP A 669 10.34 45.55 -14.31
CA ASP A 669 11.56 45.58 -13.49
C ASP A 669 11.30 45.20 -12.02
N GLY A 670 10.07 44.79 -11.68
CA GLY A 670 9.64 44.50 -10.33
C GLY A 670 10.19 43.18 -9.76
N ASN A 671 9.97 42.96 -8.47
CA ASN A 671 10.41 41.73 -7.79
C ASN A 671 9.42 40.57 -8.03
N LEU A 672 9.34 40.09 -9.27
CA LEU A 672 8.57 38.89 -9.62
C LEU A 672 9.48 37.66 -9.64
N CYS A 673 9.14 36.66 -8.84
CA CYS A 673 9.78 35.35 -8.85
C CYS A 673 8.80 34.29 -9.37
N ALA A 674 8.97 33.88 -10.63
CA ALA A 674 8.20 32.80 -11.24
C ALA A 674 8.98 31.48 -11.15
N ILE A 675 8.32 30.39 -10.75
CA ILE A 675 8.90 29.05 -10.73
C ILE A 675 7.97 28.05 -11.44
N GLY A 676 8.56 27.12 -12.20
CA GLY A 676 7.79 26.12 -12.90
C GLY A 676 8.62 25.25 -13.83
N ASP A 677 7.92 24.39 -14.58
CA ASP A 677 8.52 23.51 -15.57
C ASP A 677 7.68 23.52 -16.86
N PRO A 678 8.16 24.09 -17.99
CA PRO A 678 7.38 24.13 -19.22
C PRO A 678 7.12 22.72 -19.79
N ASP A 679 7.94 21.70 -19.45
CA ASP A 679 7.67 20.31 -19.82
C ASP A 679 6.59 19.65 -18.97
N GLN A 680 6.03 20.36 -17.99
CA GLN A 680 4.83 19.96 -17.24
C GLN A 680 3.59 20.75 -17.65
N ALA A 681 3.63 21.57 -18.71
CA ALA A 681 2.45 22.30 -19.20
C ALA A 681 1.45 21.33 -19.86
N ILE A 682 0.34 21.04 -19.15
CA ILE A 682 -0.65 20.01 -19.53
C ILE A 682 -2.10 20.47 -19.43
N TYR A 683 -2.33 21.80 -19.35
CA TYR A 683 -3.68 22.38 -19.21
C TYR A 683 -4.03 23.34 -20.34
N SER A 684 -3.49 23.14 -21.56
CA SER A 684 -3.84 24.04 -22.68
C SER A 684 -5.34 24.01 -23.00
N PHE A 685 -5.97 22.85 -22.80
CA PHE A 685 -7.43 22.68 -22.93
C PHE A 685 -8.25 23.51 -21.93
N ARG A 686 -7.63 24.04 -20.86
CA ARG A 686 -8.22 24.99 -19.91
C ARG A 686 -7.81 26.45 -20.17
N GLY A 687 -7.08 26.72 -21.26
CA GLY A 687 -6.62 28.06 -21.64
C GLY A 687 -5.22 28.43 -21.16
N ALA A 688 -4.48 27.52 -20.53
CA ALA A 688 -3.08 27.75 -20.15
C ALA A 688 -2.19 27.90 -21.38
N ASP A 689 -1.26 28.86 -21.35
CA ASP A 689 -0.32 29.08 -22.45
C ASP A 689 1.12 29.12 -21.96
N VAL A 690 1.87 28.06 -22.29
CA VAL A 690 3.30 27.93 -21.95
C VAL A 690 4.15 29.03 -22.62
N ALA A 691 3.64 29.73 -23.64
CA ALA A 691 4.33 30.84 -24.26
C ALA A 691 4.69 31.94 -23.25
N PHE A 692 3.86 32.20 -22.23
CA PHE A 692 4.15 33.17 -21.17
C PHE A 692 5.37 32.78 -20.32
N PHE A 693 5.61 31.46 -20.17
CA PHE A 693 6.82 30.95 -19.52
C PHE A 693 8.04 31.23 -20.39
N LEU A 694 7.94 30.98 -21.69
CA LEU A 694 9.03 31.12 -22.65
C LEU A 694 9.35 32.59 -22.98
N SER A 695 8.37 33.49 -22.86
CA SER A 695 8.52 34.93 -23.09
C SER A 695 8.94 35.72 -21.86
N PHE A 696 9.06 35.09 -20.68
CA PHE A 696 9.34 35.77 -19.41
C PHE A 696 10.51 36.76 -19.50
N ALA A 697 11.64 36.35 -20.11
CA ALA A 697 12.82 37.20 -20.23
C ALA A 697 12.66 38.39 -21.19
N ARG A 698 11.66 38.33 -22.08
CA ARG A 698 11.27 39.45 -22.94
C ARG A 698 10.33 40.41 -22.22
N ASP A 699 9.46 39.88 -21.37
CA ASP A 699 8.40 40.62 -20.71
C ASP A 699 8.85 41.32 -19.42
N PHE A 700 9.82 40.72 -18.72
CA PHE A 700 10.42 41.24 -17.50
C PHE A 700 11.91 41.53 -17.74
N VAL A 701 12.27 42.81 -17.67
CA VAL A 701 13.61 43.30 -18.04
C VAL A 701 14.67 42.87 -17.02
N ASP A 702 15.89 42.66 -17.48
CA ASP A 702 17.02 42.20 -16.65
C ASP A 702 16.73 40.91 -15.84
N SER A 703 15.79 40.08 -16.32
CA SER A 703 15.41 38.85 -15.63
C SER A 703 16.58 37.88 -15.46
N ARG A 704 16.66 37.27 -14.29
CA ARG A 704 17.62 36.20 -14.01
C ARG A 704 16.94 34.86 -14.23
N VAL A 705 17.67 33.90 -14.79
CA VAL A 705 17.17 32.52 -14.97
C VAL A 705 18.05 31.56 -14.18
N VAL A 706 17.44 30.79 -13.27
CA VAL A 706 18.11 29.76 -12.48
C VAL A 706 17.51 28.40 -12.83
N ARG A 707 18.35 27.40 -13.10
CA ARG A 707 17.91 26.04 -13.45
C ARG A 707 18.19 25.08 -12.29
N LEU A 708 17.17 24.36 -11.83
CA LEU A 708 17.33 23.30 -10.85
C LEU A 708 17.42 21.94 -11.57
N THR A 709 18.57 21.29 -11.50
CA THR A 709 18.84 20.02 -12.22
C THR A 709 18.78 18.79 -11.33
N ARG A 710 18.96 18.93 -10.02
CA ARG A 710 19.07 17.80 -9.08
C ARG A 710 17.68 17.33 -8.63
N ASN A 711 17.34 16.08 -8.91
CA ASN A 711 16.06 15.45 -8.54
C ASN A 711 16.20 14.64 -7.24
N TYR A 712 15.37 14.95 -6.24
CA TYR A 712 15.37 14.32 -4.92
C TYR A 712 14.27 13.27 -4.74
N ARG A 713 13.41 13.10 -5.74
CA ARG A 713 12.16 12.32 -5.65
C ARG A 713 12.34 10.91 -6.18
N SER A 714 12.85 10.77 -7.39
CA SER A 714 12.74 9.56 -8.21
C SER A 714 14.06 8.82 -8.27
N SER A 715 14.00 7.50 -8.47
CA SER A 715 15.19 6.67 -8.69
C SER A 715 15.86 6.95 -10.05
N ALA A 716 17.13 6.59 -10.18
CA ALA A 716 17.90 6.83 -11.40
C ALA A 716 17.28 6.22 -12.67
N PRO A 717 16.76 4.96 -12.67
CA PRO A 717 16.07 4.40 -13.84
C PRO A 717 14.83 5.21 -14.25
N ILE A 718 14.03 5.67 -13.28
CA ILE A 718 12.82 6.47 -13.54
C ILE A 718 13.20 7.83 -14.14
N ILE A 719 14.22 8.49 -13.61
CA ILE A 719 14.69 9.79 -14.12
C ILE A 719 15.23 9.66 -15.54
N ALA A 720 16.00 8.61 -15.82
CA ALA A 720 16.53 8.34 -17.15
C ALA A 720 15.41 8.12 -18.16
N ALA A 721 14.43 7.27 -17.83
CA ALA A 721 13.29 7.01 -18.70
C ALA A 721 12.43 8.24 -18.93
N ALA A 722 12.13 9.03 -17.89
CA ALA A 722 11.38 10.27 -18.01
C ALA A 722 12.10 11.29 -18.91
N SER A 723 13.42 11.45 -18.73
CA SER A 723 14.23 12.36 -19.55
C SER A 723 14.25 11.93 -21.02
N GLN A 724 14.44 10.64 -21.30
CA GLN A 724 14.39 10.09 -22.66
C GLN A 724 13.01 10.25 -23.29
N ALA A 725 11.93 10.03 -22.53
CA ALA A 725 10.56 10.16 -23.00
C ALA A 725 10.22 11.59 -23.47
N ILE A 726 10.69 12.62 -22.75
CA ILE A 726 10.38 14.02 -23.07
C ILE A 726 11.35 14.67 -24.05
N THR A 727 12.60 14.22 -24.10
CA THR A 727 13.70 14.82 -24.90
C THR A 727 13.30 15.24 -26.32
N PRO A 728 12.56 14.44 -27.12
CA PRO A 728 12.27 14.80 -28.51
C PRO A 728 11.39 16.06 -28.67
N TRP A 729 10.68 16.48 -27.61
CA TRP A 729 9.78 17.65 -27.62
C TRP A 729 9.97 18.52 -26.37
N SER A 730 11.15 18.44 -25.74
CA SER A 730 11.46 19.20 -24.53
C SER A 730 11.46 20.71 -24.84
N LEU A 731 10.65 21.45 -24.10
CA LEU A 731 10.63 22.91 -24.10
C LEU A 731 11.76 23.52 -23.27
N VAL A 732 12.54 22.69 -22.56
CA VAL A 732 13.77 23.11 -21.87
C VAL A 732 15.00 22.66 -22.67
N PRO A 733 15.72 23.61 -23.32
CA PRO A 733 16.93 23.29 -24.07
C PRO A 733 18.03 22.72 -23.17
N GLY A 734 18.57 21.56 -23.57
CA GLY A 734 19.65 20.89 -22.83
C GLY A 734 19.25 20.41 -21.44
N ARG A 735 17.97 20.04 -21.24
CA ARG A 735 17.45 19.55 -19.96
C ARG A 735 18.38 18.52 -19.33
N ARG A 736 18.75 18.76 -18.07
CA ARG A 736 19.44 17.80 -17.20
C ARG A 736 18.57 17.50 -15.99
N MET A 737 18.48 16.23 -15.65
CA MET A 737 17.83 15.73 -14.45
C MET A 737 18.75 14.71 -13.79
N ASP A 738 19.45 15.14 -12.75
CA ASP A 738 20.47 14.33 -12.08
C ASP A 738 19.89 13.77 -10.78
N PRO A 739 19.93 12.45 -10.53
CA PRO A 739 19.47 11.89 -9.27
C PRO A 739 20.30 12.43 -8.10
N ALA A 740 19.65 12.87 -7.03
CA ALA A 740 20.33 13.38 -5.85
C ALA A 740 21.12 12.29 -5.13
N LYS A 741 20.60 11.05 -5.16
CA LYS A 741 21.21 9.83 -4.66
C LYS A 741 21.26 8.81 -5.79
N VAL A 742 22.43 8.26 -6.06
CA VAL A 742 22.61 7.16 -7.00
C VAL A 742 22.56 5.86 -6.20
N ASP A 743 21.48 5.12 -6.38
CA ASP A 743 21.34 3.76 -5.87
C ASP A 743 21.60 2.80 -7.03
N LEU A 744 22.69 2.03 -6.93
CA LEU A 744 23.09 1.08 -7.97
C LEU A 744 22.18 -0.15 -8.04
N ASP A 745 21.44 -0.43 -6.96
CA ASP A 745 20.50 -1.54 -6.85
C ASP A 745 19.04 -1.07 -7.05
N ALA A 746 18.83 0.16 -7.57
CA ALA A 746 17.51 0.67 -7.87
C ALA A 746 16.78 -0.21 -8.90
N PRO A 747 15.52 -0.61 -8.65
CA PRO A 747 14.80 -1.49 -9.55
C PRO A 747 14.55 -0.82 -10.91
N LEU A 748 14.63 -1.61 -11.97
CA LEU A 748 14.21 -1.22 -13.31
C LEU A 748 12.70 -0.98 -13.37
N ILE A 749 12.24 -0.34 -14.45
CA ILE A 749 10.82 -0.05 -14.66
C ILE A 749 10.13 -1.33 -15.09
N GLY A 750 9.15 -1.80 -14.31
CA GLY A 750 8.39 -3.00 -14.67
C GLY A 750 7.51 -2.73 -15.90
N ARG A 751 7.66 -3.53 -16.95
CA ARG A 751 6.85 -3.43 -18.17
C ARG A 751 5.99 -4.68 -18.30
N TYR A 752 4.67 -4.48 -18.42
CA TYR A 752 3.72 -5.58 -18.60
C TYR A 752 2.92 -5.44 -19.91
N SER A 753 2.77 -6.56 -20.60
CA SER A 753 1.98 -6.67 -21.84
C SER A 753 0.73 -7.50 -21.53
N ALA A 754 -0.41 -6.84 -21.35
CA ALA A 754 -1.66 -7.50 -21.03
C ALA A 754 -2.40 -7.93 -22.31
N SER A 755 -3.09 -9.07 -22.26
CA SER A 755 -3.97 -9.55 -23.33
C SER A 755 -5.23 -8.69 -23.51
N GLY A 756 -5.71 -8.07 -22.43
CA GLY A 756 -6.88 -7.19 -22.42
C GLY A 756 -6.95 -6.31 -21.17
N ALA A 757 -7.94 -5.42 -21.11
CA ALA A 757 -8.12 -4.50 -19.98
C ALA A 757 -8.29 -5.20 -18.61
N GLN A 758 -8.90 -6.39 -18.59
CA GLN A 758 -9.07 -7.16 -17.36
C GLN A 758 -7.75 -7.78 -16.87
N ASP A 759 -6.95 -8.34 -17.78
CA ASP A 759 -5.62 -8.88 -17.48
C ASP A 759 -4.66 -7.77 -16.99
N GLU A 760 -4.79 -6.55 -17.54
CA GLU A 760 -4.06 -5.39 -17.04
C GLU A 760 -4.46 -5.04 -15.58
N ALA A 761 -5.75 -5.07 -15.27
CA ALA A 761 -6.25 -4.84 -13.92
C ALA A 761 -5.80 -5.95 -12.95
N ASP A 762 -5.81 -7.22 -13.39
CA ASP A 762 -5.38 -8.36 -12.59
C ASP A 762 -3.85 -8.32 -12.34
N PHE A 763 -3.07 -7.80 -13.28
CA PHE A 763 -1.65 -7.49 -13.06
C PHE A 763 -1.45 -6.46 -11.96
N VAL A 764 -2.22 -5.36 -11.98
CA VAL A 764 -2.15 -4.35 -10.90
C VAL A 764 -2.45 -4.99 -9.55
N VAL A 765 -3.52 -5.78 -9.45
CA VAL A 765 -3.89 -6.49 -8.21
C VAL A 765 -2.77 -7.40 -7.72
N ARG A 766 -2.24 -8.26 -8.60
CA ARG A 766 -1.18 -9.20 -8.26
C ARG A 766 0.07 -8.49 -7.74
N THR A 767 0.51 -7.45 -8.43
CA THR A 767 1.71 -6.70 -8.02
C THR A 767 1.46 -5.86 -6.77
N VAL A 768 0.26 -5.33 -6.55
CA VAL A 768 -0.11 -4.66 -5.29
C VAL A 768 -0.01 -5.63 -4.12
N ASP A 769 -0.54 -6.85 -4.24
CA ASP A 769 -0.47 -7.88 -3.19
C ASP A 769 0.98 -8.29 -2.89
N GLU A 770 1.81 -8.47 -3.93
CA GLU A 770 3.25 -8.74 -3.81
C GLU A 770 4.00 -7.62 -3.07
N LEU A 771 3.66 -6.36 -3.35
CA LEU A 771 4.33 -5.18 -2.77
C LEU A 771 3.93 -4.90 -1.32
N VAL A 772 2.64 -5.06 -0.99
CA VAL A 772 2.11 -4.82 0.36
C VAL A 772 2.46 -5.97 1.31
N GLY A 773 2.83 -7.14 0.76
CA GLY A 773 3.41 -8.24 1.51
C GLY A 773 2.40 -9.33 1.87
N GLY A 774 1.41 -9.57 1.01
CA GLY A 774 0.35 -10.56 1.18
C GLY A 774 -0.69 -10.11 2.22
N LEU A 775 -1.95 -9.98 1.80
CA LEU A 775 -3.08 -9.88 2.75
C LEU A 775 -3.32 -11.17 3.55
N SER A 776 -2.57 -12.23 3.23
CA SER A 776 -2.41 -13.47 4.00
C SER A 776 -1.07 -13.44 4.73
N HIS A 777 -1.04 -13.95 5.96
CA HIS A 777 0.02 -13.84 6.96
C HIS A 777 1.43 -14.35 6.56
N ARG A 778 1.70 -14.67 5.28
CA ARG A 778 2.95 -15.23 4.77
C ARG A 778 3.24 -14.89 3.30
N SER A 779 3.96 -13.80 3.05
CA SER A 779 4.74 -13.64 1.81
C SER A 779 6.20 -13.38 2.14
N ARG A 780 6.97 -14.46 2.36
CA ARG A 780 8.45 -14.40 2.42
C ARG A 780 9.14 -15.47 1.57
N ALA A 781 8.50 -15.92 0.51
CA ALA A 781 9.06 -16.95 -0.36
C ALA A 781 8.58 -16.78 -1.82
N ASP A 782 9.13 -15.77 -2.53
CA ASP A 782 9.94 -16.02 -3.74
C ASP A 782 10.63 -14.76 -4.28
N THR A 783 10.93 -13.77 -3.44
CA THR A 783 11.64 -12.57 -3.89
C THR A 783 13.15 -12.78 -3.92
N ARG A 784 13.63 -13.61 -4.85
CA ARG A 784 14.99 -13.44 -5.39
C ARG A 784 14.99 -12.16 -6.24
N GLY A 785 15.00 -11.00 -5.58
CA GLY A 785 15.14 -9.69 -6.23
C GLY A 785 14.50 -8.48 -5.55
N VAL A 786 13.63 -8.63 -4.54
CA VAL A 786 12.89 -7.48 -3.96
C VAL A 786 13.63 -6.93 -2.76
N THR A 787 14.50 -5.96 -3.01
CA THR A 787 15.18 -5.14 -2.01
C THR A 787 14.19 -4.16 -1.35
N GLY A 788 14.07 -4.22 -0.02
CA GLY A 788 14.17 -3.05 0.86
C GLY A 788 12.97 -2.11 1.11
N VAL A 789 11.75 -2.35 0.62
CA VAL A 789 10.63 -1.41 0.87
C VAL A 789 9.36 -2.14 1.29
N THR A 790 8.96 -1.97 2.56
CA THR A 790 7.60 -2.25 3.03
C THR A 790 6.67 -1.16 2.48
N VAL A 791 5.69 -1.52 1.65
CA VAL A 791 4.75 -0.61 0.98
C VAL A 791 3.37 -0.77 1.63
N SER A 792 2.70 0.31 1.98
CA SER A 792 1.29 0.31 2.43
C SER A 792 0.34 0.60 1.26
N PHE A 793 -0.98 0.47 1.44
CA PHE A 793 -1.92 0.78 0.35
C PHE A 793 -1.90 2.27 -0.04
N SER A 794 -1.70 3.16 0.93
CA SER A 794 -1.62 4.61 0.71
C SER A 794 -0.37 5.03 -0.07
N ASP A 795 0.66 4.18 -0.13
CA ASP A 795 1.91 4.40 -0.88
C ASP A 795 1.78 4.09 -2.39
N ILE A 796 0.62 3.56 -2.83
CA ILE A 796 0.41 3.06 -4.19
C ILE A 796 -0.60 3.94 -4.94
N ALA A 797 -0.21 4.38 -6.13
CA ALA A 797 -1.11 5.02 -7.07
C ALA A 797 -1.23 4.28 -8.41
N VAL A 798 -2.45 4.26 -8.97
CA VAL A 798 -2.74 3.81 -10.32
C VAL A 798 -3.16 5.02 -11.16
N LEU A 799 -2.36 5.33 -12.18
CA LEU A 799 -2.51 6.47 -13.07
C LEU A 799 -3.00 6.03 -14.43
N TYR A 800 -4.01 6.72 -14.95
CA TYR A 800 -4.64 6.44 -16.25
C TYR A 800 -4.98 7.73 -17.01
N ARG A 801 -5.22 7.64 -18.32
CA ARG A 801 -5.49 8.81 -19.16
C ARG A 801 -6.95 9.26 -19.10
N THR A 802 -7.89 8.32 -19.06
CA THR A 802 -9.33 8.59 -19.04
C THR A 802 -10.01 7.84 -17.91
N ASP A 803 -11.07 8.43 -17.34
CA ASP A 803 -11.79 7.88 -16.20
C ASP A 803 -12.40 6.49 -16.46
N ALA A 804 -12.74 6.21 -17.73
CA ALA A 804 -13.27 4.91 -18.16
C ALA A 804 -12.33 3.73 -17.87
N GLN A 805 -11.01 3.97 -17.75
CA GLN A 805 -10.04 2.92 -17.41
C GLN A 805 -10.16 2.47 -15.95
N ALA A 806 -10.67 3.34 -15.07
CA ALA A 806 -10.69 3.08 -13.63
C ALA A 806 -11.61 1.92 -13.26
N ALA A 807 -12.74 1.72 -13.97
CA ALA A 807 -13.75 0.74 -13.62
C ALA A 807 -13.18 -0.68 -13.47
N ALA A 808 -12.45 -1.16 -14.48
CA ALA A 808 -11.85 -2.50 -14.45
C ALA A 808 -10.88 -2.70 -13.29
N VAL A 809 -10.14 -1.65 -12.91
CA VAL A 809 -9.17 -1.68 -11.81
C VAL A 809 -9.85 -1.61 -10.45
N VAL A 810 -10.87 -0.73 -10.30
CA VAL A 810 -11.69 -0.64 -9.09
C VAL A 810 -12.36 -1.98 -8.83
N ASP A 811 -12.99 -2.57 -9.84
CA ASP A 811 -13.64 -3.87 -9.74
C ASP A 811 -12.63 -4.96 -9.35
N ALA A 812 -11.43 -4.95 -9.95
CA ALA A 812 -10.40 -5.93 -9.64
C ALA A 812 -9.86 -5.81 -8.20
N LEU A 813 -9.59 -4.59 -7.73
CA LEU A 813 -9.14 -4.33 -6.36
C LEU A 813 -10.23 -4.61 -5.33
N ALA A 814 -11.49 -4.26 -5.64
CA ALA A 814 -12.64 -4.53 -4.78
C ALA A 814 -12.87 -6.04 -4.60
N ARG A 815 -12.72 -6.84 -5.66
CA ARG A 815 -12.83 -8.31 -5.61
C ARG A 815 -11.85 -8.96 -4.64
N VAL A 816 -10.72 -8.32 -4.36
CA VAL A 816 -9.69 -8.82 -3.43
C VAL A 816 -9.68 -8.07 -2.11
N GLY A 817 -10.70 -7.23 -1.86
CA GLY A 817 -10.84 -6.47 -0.61
C GLY A 817 -9.79 -5.38 -0.40
N VAL A 818 -9.07 -4.97 -1.45
CA VAL A 818 -8.11 -3.87 -1.40
C VAL A 818 -8.89 -2.54 -1.42
N PRO A 819 -8.75 -1.69 -0.39
CA PRO A 819 -9.44 -0.41 -0.34
C PRO A 819 -8.92 0.52 -1.44
N VAL A 820 -9.86 1.21 -2.10
CA VAL A 820 -9.57 2.11 -3.23
C VAL A 820 -10.12 3.49 -2.96
N GLN A 821 -9.31 4.51 -3.26
CA GLN A 821 -9.75 5.89 -3.32
C GLN A 821 -9.59 6.41 -4.75
N LYS A 822 -10.70 6.52 -5.47
CA LYS A 822 -10.74 7.12 -6.81
C LYS A 822 -10.97 8.63 -6.70
N ARG A 823 -10.19 9.43 -7.42
CA ARG A 823 -10.39 10.88 -7.57
C ARG A 823 -10.08 11.31 -9.00
N SER A 824 -10.92 12.16 -9.57
CA SER A 824 -10.69 12.74 -10.89
C SER A 824 -10.19 14.18 -10.79
N HIS A 825 -9.97 14.81 -11.95
CA HIS A 825 -9.66 16.25 -12.04
C HIS A 825 -10.90 17.10 -12.34
N ASP A 826 -12.07 16.48 -12.21
CA ASP A 826 -13.35 17.12 -12.44
C ASP A 826 -13.64 18.10 -11.29
N ARG A 827 -14.52 19.07 -11.55
CA ARG A 827 -14.90 20.04 -10.53
C ARG A 827 -15.75 19.31 -9.49
N LEU A 828 -15.53 19.60 -8.21
CA LEU A 828 -16.29 18.97 -7.11
C LEU A 828 -17.80 19.10 -7.32
N ARG A 829 -18.23 20.25 -7.82
CA ARG A 829 -19.64 20.56 -8.10
C ARG A 829 -20.26 19.73 -9.23
N ASP A 830 -19.45 19.24 -10.18
CA ASP A 830 -19.95 18.51 -11.35
C ASP A 830 -20.27 17.05 -10.96
N ARG A 831 -19.87 16.62 -9.76
CA ARG A 831 -20.22 15.32 -9.19
C ARG A 831 -21.71 15.26 -8.84
N ALA A 832 -22.38 14.21 -9.30
CA ALA A 832 -23.79 13.95 -8.98
C ALA A 832 -24.04 14.00 -7.46
N GLY A 833 -25.10 14.71 -7.05
CA GLY A 833 -25.47 14.90 -5.64
C GLY A 833 -24.78 16.04 -4.90
N VAL A 834 -23.61 16.54 -5.34
CA VAL A 834 -22.87 17.60 -4.62
C VAL A 834 -23.63 18.93 -4.57
N THR A 835 -24.19 19.39 -5.69
CA THR A 835 -24.96 20.64 -5.74
C THR A 835 -26.23 20.56 -4.90
N ALA A 836 -26.92 19.41 -4.92
CA ALA A 836 -28.09 19.17 -4.09
C ALA A 836 -27.76 19.21 -2.60
N LEU A 837 -26.66 18.58 -2.17
CA LEU A 837 -26.18 18.63 -0.78
C LEU A 837 -25.80 20.05 -0.37
N ALA A 838 -25.12 20.80 -1.23
CA ALA A 838 -24.76 22.19 -0.97
C ALA A 838 -25.99 23.09 -0.82
N ALA A 839 -27.02 22.89 -1.64
CA ALA A 839 -28.30 23.60 -1.55
C ALA A 839 -29.04 23.24 -0.24
N GLU A 840 -29.12 21.95 0.09
CA GLU A 840 -29.75 21.49 1.33
C GLU A 840 -29.05 22.05 2.58
N LEU A 841 -27.72 22.13 2.57
CA LEU A 841 -26.96 22.74 3.67
C LEU A 841 -27.23 24.24 3.86
N ARG A 842 -27.53 24.97 2.77
CA ARG A 842 -27.96 26.37 2.82
C ARG A 842 -29.37 26.51 3.38
N LEU A 843 -30.29 25.63 2.97
CA LEU A 843 -31.71 25.67 3.37
C LEU A 843 -31.93 25.21 4.81
N SER A 844 -31.24 24.14 5.24
CA SER A 844 -31.43 23.46 6.52
C SER A 844 -30.85 24.20 7.74
N GLY A 845 -30.41 25.46 7.58
CA GLY A 845 -29.81 26.35 8.59
C GLY A 845 -29.66 25.80 10.01
N GLY A 846 -28.42 25.66 10.50
CA GLY A 846 -28.16 25.17 11.86
C GLY A 846 -26.71 25.33 12.32
N SER A 847 -26.49 25.31 13.65
CA SER A 847 -25.17 25.39 14.29
C SER A 847 -24.53 24.01 14.47
N GLY A 848 -23.19 23.95 14.50
CA GLY A 848 -22.41 22.73 14.72
C GLY A 848 -21.59 22.28 13.49
N PRO A 849 -20.79 21.21 13.63
CA PRO A 849 -19.81 20.81 12.61
C PRO A 849 -20.44 20.48 11.26
N LEU A 850 -19.88 21.05 10.19
CA LEU A 850 -20.36 20.87 8.82
C LEU A 850 -20.35 19.40 8.39
N ALA A 851 -19.37 18.61 8.83
CA ALA A 851 -19.33 17.17 8.51
C ALA A 851 -20.57 16.42 9.02
N ALA A 852 -21.07 16.78 10.22
CA ALA A 852 -22.30 16.21 10.76
C ALA A 852 -23.55 16.75 10.05
N ARG A 853 -23.55 18.03 9.68
CA ARG A 853 -24.63 18.65 8.89
C ARG A 853 -24.74 18.03 7.50
N LEU A 854 -23.62 17.74 6.86
CA LEU A 854 -23.53 17.12 5.54
C LEU A 854 -24.15 15.72 5.55
N ARG A 855 -23.86 14.90 6.57
CA ARG A 855 -24.51 13.58 6.72
C ARG A 855 -26.03 13.70 6.92
N ARG A 856 -26.49 14.68 7.70
CA ARG A 856 -27.93 14.95 7.87
C ARG A 856 -28.58 15.39 6.56
N ALA A 857 -27.91 16.24 5.79
CA ALA A 857 -28.39 16.68 4.48
C ALA A 857 -28.52 15.49 3.50
N ALA A 858 -27.54 14.57 3.49
CA ALA A 858 -27.61 13.35 2.68
C ALA A 858 -28.79 12.45 3.09
N ALA A 859 -28.98 12.25 4.39
CA ALA A 859 -30.12 11.47 4.90
C ALA A 859 -31.46 12.13 4.54
N ALA A 860 -31.58 13.46 4.72
CA ALA A 860 -32.79 14.20 4.41
C ALA A 860 -33.15 14.15 2.92
N LEU A 861 -32.18 14.30 2.02
CA LEU A 861 -32.39 14.20 0.57
C LEU A 861 -32.70 12.77 0.11
N THR A 862 -32.23 11.76 0.85
CA THR A 862 -32.58 10.36 0.59
C THR A 862 -34.04 10.07 0.96
N GLU A 863 -34.52 10.63 2.08
CA GLU A 863 -35.90 10.49 2.54
C GLU A 863 -36.89 11.39 1.77
N ARG A 864 -36.40 12.51 1.22
CA ARG A 864 -37.17 13.48 0.45
C ARG A 864 -36.48 13.73 -0.90
N PRO A 865 -36.79 12.94 -1.94
CA PRO A 865 -36.31 13.23 -3.28
C PRO A 865 -36.70 14.67 -3.64
N ALA A 866 -35.73 15.52 -3.92
CA ALA A 866 -35.99 16.91 -4.29
C ALA A 866 -36.91 16.93 -5.52
N LEU A 867 -37.92 17.81 -5.49
CA LEU A 867 -38.86 18.00 -6.61
C LEU A 867 -38.07 18.36 -7.89
N GLY A 868 -37.91 17.40 -8.80
CA GLY A 868 -37.42 17.62 -10.17
C GLY A 868 -36.08 17.02 -10.54
N ILE A 869 -35.29 16.47 -9.60
CA ILE A 869 -34.02 15.76 -9.91
C ILE A 869 -33.92 14.50 -9.04
N THR A 870 -33.99 13.33 -9.66
CA THR A 870 -33.81 12.03 -8.99
C THR A 870 -32.33 11.65 -8.95
N PHE A 871 -31.68 11.86 -7.80
CA PHE A 871 -30.41 11.21 -7.47
C PHE A 871 -30.69 9.88 -6.77
N THR A 872 -29.84 8.89 -7.00
CA THR A 872 -29.86 7.64 -6.23
C THR A 872 -29.32 7.88 -4.81
N PRO A 873 -29.76 7.08 -3.80
CA PRO A 873 -29.18 7.15 -2.45
C PRO A 873 -27.65 7.01 -2.46
N ASP A 874 -27.11 6.12 -3.30
CA ASP A 874 -25.67 5.89 -3.41
C ASP A 874 -24.92 7.12 -3.94
N GLU A 875 -25.49 7.86 -4.89
CA GLU A 875 -24.88 9.11 -5.40
C GLU A 875 -24.81 10.18 -4.30
N LEU A 876 -25.87 10.34 -3.50
CA LEU A 876 -25.90 11.31 -2.40
C LEU A 876 -24.91 10.94 -1.29
N TRP A 877 -24.85 9.68 -0.89
CA TRP A 877 -23.88 9.22 0.11
C TRP A 877 -22.44 9.29 -0.41
N SER A 878 -22.20 8.90 -1.66
CA SER A 878 -20.88 9.05 -2.31
C SER A 878 -20.42 10.51 -2.36
N ALA A 879 -21.32 11.45 -2.69
CA ALA A 879 -21.03 12.87 -2.67
C ALA A 879 -20.76 13.39 -1.26
N ALA A 880 -21.52 12.93 -0.25
CA ALA A 880 -21.29 13.29 1.14
C ALA A 880 -19.95 12.76 1.67
N GLU A 881 -19.56 11.54 1.30
CA GLU A 881 -18.24 10.99 1.62
C GLU A 881 -17.10 11.76 0.96
N LEU A 882 -17.26 12.09 -0.33
CA LEU A 882 -16.29 12.92 -1.07
C LEU A 882 -16.09 14.28 -0.39
N LEU A 883 -17.16 14.93 0.07
CA LEU A 883 -17.12 16.24 0.70
C LEU A 883 -16.75 16.20 2.19
N SER A 884 -16.74 15.02 2.83
CA SER A 884 -16.52 14.91 4.27
C SER A 884 -15.17 15.47 4.73
N PRO A 885 -14.03 15.17 4.08
CA PRO A 885 -12.74 15.75 4.45
C PRO A 885 -12.73 17.29 4.34
N LEU A 886 -13.38 17.82 3.30
CA LEU A 886 -13.54 19.26 3.09
C LEU A 886 -14.36 19.89 4.22
N ALA A 887 -15.46 19.24 4.61
CA ALA A 887 -16.35 19.72 5.67
C ALA A 887 -15.67 19.71 7.05
N VAL A 888 -14.82 18.72 7.32
CA VAL A 888 -14.00 18.68 8.55
C VAL A 888 -13.03 19.85 8.60
N ARG A 889 -12.34 20.16 7.49
CA ARG A 889 -11.40 21.30 7.42
C ARG A 889 -12.10 22.65 7.60
N CYS A 890 -13.30 22.81 7.06
CA CYS A 890 -14.07 24.05 7.16
C CYS A 890 -14.71 24.24 8.56
N GLY A 891 -14.74 23.20 9.40
CA GLY A 891 -15.31 23.28 10.75
C GLY A 891 -16.80 23.61 10.71
N GLU A 892 -17.17 24.83 11.09
CA GLU A 892 -18.54 25.33 11.10
C GLU A 892 -18.82 26.40 10.02
N ASP A 893 -17.80 26.85 9.28
CA ASP A 893 -17.89 27.95 8.32
C ASP A 893 -18.52 27.49 6.99
N LEU A 894 -19.84 27.63 6.90
CA LEU A 894 -20.62 27.22 5.74
C LEU A 894 -20.25 28.02 4.48
N GLU A 895 -20.03 29.33 4.59
CA GLU A 895 -19.74 30.18 3.44
C GLU A 895 -18.38 29.82 2.82
N ARG A 896 -17.39 29.56 3.67
CA ARG A 896 -16.11 29.00 3.24
C ARG A 896 -16.29 27.64 2.58
N PHE A 897 -17.03 26.72 3.19
CA PHE A 897 -17.26 25.38 2.64
C PHE A 897 -17.93 25.41 1.26
N ILE A 898 -18.95 26.24 1.07
CA ILE A 898 -19.64 26.37 -0.21
C ILE A 898 -18.75 27.01 -1.27
N THR A 899 -18.01 28.08 -0.90
CA THR A 899 -17.00 28.68 -1.78
C THR A 899 -15.97 27.63 -2.20
N GLU A 900 -15.57 26.77 -1.26
CA GLU A 900 -14.60 25.71 -1.51
C GLU A 900 -15.14 24.62 -2.46
N ILE A 901 -16.43 24.27 -2.41
CA ILE A 901 -17.09 23.35 -3.35
C ILE A 901 -17.15 23.95 -4.76
N VAL A 902 -17.57 25.21 -4.89
CA VAL A 902 -17.80 25.85 -6.20
C VAL A 902 -16.50 25.99 -7.01
N SER A 903 -15.39 26.26 -6.33
CA SER A 903 -14.09 26.52 -6.97
C SER A 903 -13.07 25.38 -6.83
N GLY A 904 -13.43 24.25 -6.21
CA GLY A 904 -12.50 23.14 -5.93
C GLY A 904 -12.60 21.96 -6.91
N GLN A 905 -11.56 21.13 -6.94
CA GLN A 905 -11.49 19.88 -7.71
C GLN A 905 -11.59 18.65 -6.80
N GLU A 906 -12.00 17.49 -7.33
CA GLU A 906 -12.14 16.28 -6.49
C GLU A 906 -10.85 15.91 -5.73
N VAL A 907 -9.69 16.16 -6.34
CA VAL A 907 -8.37 15.95 -5.70
C VAL A 907 -8.13 16.81 -4.46
N ASP A 908 -8.77 17.97 -4.32
CA ASP A 908 -8.67 18.82 -3.12
C ASP A 908 -9.37 18.19 -1.90
N ALA A 909 -10.23 17.19 -2.14
CA ALA A 909 -10.90 16.39 -1.12
C ALA A 909 -10.24 15.03 -0.88
N LEU A 910 -9.01 14.83 -1.37
CA LEU A 910 -8.20 13.65 -1.04
C LEU A 910 -7.85 13.64 0.45
N ASP A 911 -8.09 12.51 1.12
CA ASP A 911 -7.61 12.28 2.49
C ASP A 911 -6.31 11.46 2.45
N PRO A 912 -5.14 12.07 2.66
CA PRO A 912 -3.86 11.37 2.64
C PRO A 912 -3.69 10.39 3.82
N ARG A 913 -4.62 10.34 4.77
CA ARG A 913 -4.63 9.38 5.90
C ARG A 913 -5.39 8.09 5.57
N ALA A 914 -6.06 8.03 4.42
CA ALA A 914 -6.79 6.84 4.01
C ALA A 914 -5.79 5.75 3.60
N GLU A 915 -5.81 4.62 4.29
CA GLU A 915 -5.06 3.40 3.92
C GLU A 915 -5.71 2.73 2.71
N ALA A 916 -5.56 3.33 1.52
CA ALA A 916 -6.20 2.89 0.27
C ALA A 916 -5.33 3.18 -0.96
N VAL A 917 -5.43 2.31 -1.98
CA VAL A 917 -4.79 2.52 -3.28
C VAL A 917 -5.44 3.71 -3.97
N THR A 918 -4.62 4.67 -4.38
CA THR A 918 -5.09 5.92 -4.97
C THR A 918 -5.21 5.81 -6.50
N LEU A 919 -6.41 6.01 -7.05
CA LEU A 919 -6.67 5.95 -8.49
C LEU A 919 -6.90 7.36 -9.04
N LEU A 920 -6.06 7.78 -9.99
CA LEU A 920 -6.05 9.15 -10.52
C LEU A 920 -5.92 9.19 -12.04
N THR A 921 -6.51 10.21 -12.66
CA THR A 921 -6.10 10.57 -14.03
C THR A 921 -4.67 11.16 -14.03
N LEU A 922 -3.98 11.09 -15.17
CA LEU A 922 -2.65 11.70 -15.33
C LEU A 922 -2.63 13.20 -14.98
N HIS A 923 -3.69 13.93 -15.35
CA HIS A 923 -3.87 15.34 -14.98
C HIS A 923 -4.02 15.50 -13.46
N ALA A 924 -4.80 14.63 -12.82
CA ALA A 924 -5.01 14.62 -11.37
C ALA A 924 -3.77 14.27 -10.56
N ALA A 925 -2.81 13.58 -11.17
CA ALA A 925 -1.56 13.25 -10.51
C ALA A 925 -0.56 14.42 -10.44
N LYS A 926 -0.78 15.52 -11.19
CA LYS A 926 0.14 16.65 -11.19
C LYS A 926 0.29 17.26 -9.79
N GLY A 927 1.53 17.58 -9.42
CA GLY A 927 1.87 18.03 -8.07
C GLY A 927 2.00 16.90 -7.02
N LEU A 928 1.43 15.70 -7.26
CA LEU A 928 1.51 14.57 -6.34
C LEU A 928 2.78 13.72 -6.57
N GLU A 929 3.05 12.83 -5.63
CA GLU A 929 4.14 11.86 -5.67
C GLU A 929 3.79 10.64 -4.83
N PHE A 930 4.20 9.45 -5.30
CA PHE A 930 3.91 8.17 -4.66
C PHE A 930 5.15 7.27 -4.67
N PRO A 931 5.41 6.51 -3.60
CA PRO A 931 6.45 5.48 -3.59
C PRO A 931 6.34 4.50 -4.76
N VAL A 932 5.12 4.07 -5.07
CA VAL A 932 4.82 3.14 -6.17
C VAL A 932 3.77 3.72 -7.10
N VAL A 933 4.04 3.67 -8.40
CA VAL A 933 3.10 4.10 -9.43
C VAL A 933 2.90 3.01 -10.48
N PHE A 934 1.65 2.73 -10.79
CA PHE A 934 1.22 1.97 -11.97
C PHE A 934 0.69 2.95 -13.02
N LEU A 935 1.34 3.02 -14.18
CA LEU A 935 0.88 3.80 -15.32
C LEU A 935 0.27 2.86 -16.36
N ILE A 936 -1.07 2.77 -16.36
CA ILE A 936 -1.83 1.79 -17.14
C ILE A 936 -2.39 2.37 -18.44
N GLY A 937 -2.68 1.50 -19.42
CA GLY A 937 -3.21 1.88 -20.72
C GLY A 937 -2.25 2.77 -21.52
N CYS A 938 -0.95 2.47 -21.47
CA CYS A 938 0.06 3.09 -22.32
C CYS A 938 -0.03 2.58 -23.76
N GLU A 939 -1.13 2.95 -24.44
CA GLU A 939 -1.54 2.44 -25.74
C GLU A 939 -1.56 3.55 -26.80
N ASP A 940 -1.17 3.24 -28.03
CA ASP A 940 -1.34 4.19 -29.14
C ASP A 940 -2.82 4.50 -29.39
N GLY A 941 -3.13 5.79 -29.55
CA GLY A 941 -4.50 6.30 -29.61
C GLY A 941 -5.20 6.46 -28.25
N LEU A 942 -4.64 5.97 -27.14
CA LEU A 942 -5.08 6.33 -25.78
C LEU A 942 -4.13 7.34 -25.15
N LEU A 943 -2.82 7.08 -25.25
CA LEU A 943 -1.74 7.96 -24.85
C LEU A 943 -0.63 7.85 -25.90
N PRO A 944 -0.59 8.71 -26.94
CA PRO A 944 -1.37 9.95 -27.08
C PRO A 944 -2.84 9.69 -27.42
N MET A 945 -3.73 10.46 -26.80
CA MET A 945 -5.16 10.41 -27.08
C MET A 945 -5.47 10.95 -28.49
N ARG A 946 -6.24 10.19 -29.29
CA ARG A 946 -6.73 10.62 -30.60
C ARG A 946 -8.24 10.44 -30.69
N PHE A 947 -8.96 11.50 -31.05
CA PHE A 947 -10.40 11.42 -31.28
C PHE A 947 -10.70 10.94 -32.71
N PRO A 948 -11.71 10.08 -32.91
CA PRO A 948 -12.12 9.67 -34.25
C PRO A 948 -12.50 10.89 -35.11
N GLY A 949 -11.92 10.99 -36.32
CA GLY A 949 -12.25 12.06 -37.28
C GLY A 949 -11.44 13.35 -37.14
N ASN A 950 -10.56 13.49 -36.15
CA ASN A 950 -9.66 14.63 -36.03
C ASN A 950 -8.20 14.16 -35.80
N PRO A 951 -7.31 14.25 -36.81
CA PRO A 951 -5.90 13.92 -36.60
C PRO A 951 -5.30 14.94 -35.62
N PRO A 952 -4.63 14.49 -34.53
CA PRO A 952 -3.99 15.42 -33.60
C PRO A 952 -2.86 16.16 -34.32
N ASP A 953 -2.73 17.45 -34.04
CA ASP A 953 -1.58 18.23 -34.47
C ASP A 953 -0.34 17.91 -33.61
N ASP A 954 0.82 18.37 -34.08
CA ASP A 954 2.09 18.16 -33.38
C ASP A 954 2.08 18.77 -31.96
N ALA A 955 1.34 19.87 -31.76
CA ALA A 955 1.20 20.53 -30.47
C ALA A 955 0.44 19.65 -29.46
N ALA A 956 -0.65 19.01 -29.89
CA ALA A 956 -1.43 18.08 -29.08
C ALA A 956 -0.63 16.81 -28.75
N ILE A 957 0.15 16.28 -29.70
CA ILE A 957 1.05 15.15 -29.45
C ILE A 957 2.14 15.53 -28.44
N ALA A 958 2.72 16.74 -28.57
CA ALA A 958 3.71 17.24 -27.63
C ALA A 958 3.13 17.39 -26.22
N GLU A 959 1.88 17.84 -26.09
CA GLU A 959 1.19 17.91 -24.80
C GLU A 959 0.92 16.54 -24.19
N GLU A 960 0.44 15.57 -24.97
CA GLU A 960 0.26 14.20 -24.51
C GLU A 960 1.60 13.55 -24.08
N ARG A 961 2.71 13.94 -24.72
CA ARG A 961 4.06 13.52 -24.29
C ARG A 961 4.46 14.17 -22.97
N ARG A 962 4.15 15.45 -22.75
CA ARG A 962 4.31 16.12 -21.43
C ARG A 962 3.47 15.43 -20.37
N LEU A 963 2.24 15.01 -20.71
CA LEU A 963 1.37 14.27 -19.81
C LEU A 963 1.95 12.90 -19.44
N PHE A 964 2.52 12.16 -20.40
CA PHE A 964 3.26 10.92 -20.13
C PHE A 964 4.48 11.17 -19.23
N PHE A 965 5.27 12.22 -19.50
CA PHE A 965 6.39 12.64 -18.66
C PHE A 965 5.96 12.96 -17.21
N VAL A 966 4.83 13.66 -17.03
CA VAL A 966 4.26 13.89 -15.70
C VAL A 966 3.96 12.58 -14.99
N GLY A 967 3.33 11.62 -15.68
CA GLY A 967 3.02 10.28 -15.16
C GLY A 967 4.24 9.51 -14.66
N LEU A 968 5.30 9.43 -15.48
CA LEU A 968 6.56 8.76 -15.10
C LEU A 968 7.19 9.39 -13.85
N THR A 969 7.14 10.72 -13.76
CA THR A 969 7.82 11.50 -12.69
C THR A 969 6.99 11.63 -11.40
N ARG A 970 5.85 10.94 -11.31
CA ARG A 970 5.12 10.78 -10.03
C ARG A 970 5.72 9.70 -9.14
N ALA A 971 6.40 8.73 -9.73
CA ALA A 971 7.00 7.60 -9.04
C ALA A 971 8.29 8.00 -8.30
N GLN A 972 8.39 7.63 -7.03
CA GLN A 972 9.63 7.81 -6.25
C GLN A 972 10.55 6.58 -6.37
N LYS A 973 10.02 5.38 -6.06
CA LYS A 973 10.83 4.16 -5.90
C LYS A 973 10.57 3.13 -6.99
N ARG A 974 9.29 2.83 -7.29
CA ARG A 974 8.90 1.84 -8.29
C ARG A 974 7.90 2.41 -9.28
N LEU A 975 8.12 2.07 -10.54
CA LEU A 975 7.24 2.43 -11.64
C LEU A 975 6.94 1.17 -12.45
N TYR A 976 5.65 0.94 -12.68
CA TYR A 976 5.15 -0.10 -13.57
C TYR A 976 4.41 0.56 -14.73
N VAL A 977 4.70 0.12 -15.96
CA VAL A 977 4.04 0.60 -17.17
C VAL A 977 3.40 -0.59 -17.88
N SER A 978 2.11 -0.48 -18.18
CA SER A 978 1.37 -1.54 -18.85
C SER A 978 0.56 -1.04 -20.05
N HIS A 979 0.28 -1.96 -20.97
CA HIS A 979 -0.65 -1.74 -22.07
C HIS A 979 -1.47 -3.01 -22.28
N ALA A 980 -2.71 -2.86 -22.75
CA ALA A 980 -3.53 -3.99 -23.20
C ALA A 980 -3.43 -4.15 -24.72
N ALA A 981 -3.33 -5.39 -25.20
CA ALA A 981 -3.37 -5.71 -26.62
C ALA A 981 -4.77 -5.51 -27.23
N ARG A 982 -5.83 -5.59 -26.42
CA ARG A 982 -7.22 -5.34 -26.80
C ARG A 982 -7.96 -4.51 -25.75
N ARG A 983 -8.73 -3.51 -26.19
CA ARG A 983 -9.55 -2.69 -25.29
C ARG A 983 -10.85 -2.24 -25.95
N PHE A 984 -11.94 -2.29 -25.19
CA PHE A 984 -13.22 -1.73 -25.59
C PHE A 984 -13.21 -0.19 -25.46
N ARG A 985 -13.37 0.52 -26.57
CA ARG A 985 -13.41 2.00 -26.61
C ARG A 985 -14.39 2.49 -27.68
N TYR A 986 -15.17 3.53 -27.36
CA TYR A 986 -16.16 4.12 -28.28
C TYR A 986 -17.15 3.09 -28.86
N GLY A 987 -17.61 2.14 -28.03
CA GLY A 987 -18.63 1.15 -28.42
C GLY A 987 -18.11 -0.05 -29.24
N SER A 988 -16.80 -0.18 -29.47
CA SER A 988 -16.20 -1.35 -30.13
C SER A 988 -14.90 -1.78 -29.47
N GLU A 989 -14.57 -3.08 -29.58
CA GLU A 989 -13.26 -3.61 -29.18
C GLU A 989 -12.22 -3.30 -30.26
N ARG A 990 -11.03 -2.85 -29.84
CA ARG A 990 -9.94 -2.47 -30.73
C ARG A 990 -8.64 -3.15 -30.32
N GLU A 991 -7.87 -3.59 -31.31
CA GLU A 991 -6.47 -3.94 -31.12
C GLU A 991 -5.66 -2.68 -30.82
N CYS A 992 -4.78 -2.78 -29.84
CA CYS A 992 -4.01 -1.67 -29.31
C CYS A 992 -2.53 -2.05 -29.30
N SER A 993 -1.70 -1.13 -29.80
CA SER A 993 -0.24 -1.24 -29.74
C SER A 993 0.29 -0.42 -28.56
N PRO A 994 1.49 -0.72 -28.03
CA PRO A 994 2.12 0.14 -27.04
C PRO A 994 2.23 1.59 -27.52
N THR A 995 2.20 2.53 -26.58
CA THR A 995 2.39 3.95 -26.88
C THR A 995 3.73 4.18 -27.62
N PRO A 996 3.74 5.03 -28.66
CA PRO A 996 4.99 5.39 -29.35
C PRO A 996 5.99 6.10 -28.43
N PHE A 997 5.55 6.63 -27.29
CA PHE A 997 6.43 7.30 -26.33
C PHE A 997 7.41 6.34 -25.65
N LEU A 998 7.07 5.04 -25.53
CA LEU A 998 7.97 4.02 -25.00
C LEU A 998 9.15 3.73 -25.93
N ALA A 999 9.01 3.99 -27.24
CA ALA A 999 10.09 3.73 -28.21
C ALA A 999 11.28 4.68 -28.05
N ALA A 1000 11.09 5.83 -27.41
CA ALA A 1000 12.17 6.77 -27.09
C ALA A 1000 12.99 6.34 -25.86
N ILE A 1001 12.51 5.37 -25.08
CA ILE A 1001 13.13 4.92 -23.83
C ILE A 1001 13.99 3.68 -24.12
N ASP A 1002 15.21 3.66 -23.58
CA ASP A 1002 16.11 2.52 -23.69
C ASP A 1002 15.48 1.25 -23.10
N SER A 1003 15.49 0.18 -23.89
CA SER A 1003 15.04 -1.15 -23.49
C SER A 1003 15.74 -1.69 -22.24
N GLY A 1004 16.98 -1.28 -21.97
CA GLY A 1004 17.74 -1.67 -20.77
C GLY A 1004 17.21 -1.07 -19.46
N LEU A 1005 16.29 -0.11 -19.53
CA LEU A 1005 15.63 0.47 -18.35
C LEU A 1005 14.37 -0.29 -17.92
N PHE A 1006 13.95 -1.29 -18.70
CA PHE A 1006 12.74 -2.07 -18.42
C PHE A 1006 13.05 -3.48 -17.95
N ASP A 1007 12.30 -3.93 -16.95
CA ASP A 1007 12.16 -5.34 -16.59
C ASP A 1007 10.86 -5.88 -17.17
N ARG A 1008 10.91 -6.94 -17.99
CA ARG A 1008 9.73 -7.48 -18.67
C ARG A 1008 9.03 -8.49 -17.78
N LEU A 1009 7.85 -8.12 -17.29
CA LEU A 1009 7.04 -8.93 -16.41
C LEU A 1009 6.04 -9.76 -17.24
N GLY A 1010 5.93 -11.06 -16.96
CA GLY A 1010 4.93 -11.94 -17.58
C GLY A 1010 5.32 -12.60 -18.90
N GLU A 1011 6.46 -12.24 -19.51
CA GLU A 1011 7.03 -12.99 -20.64
C GLU A 1011 7.92 -14.12 -20.10
N THR A 1012 7.43 -15.36 -20.08
CA THR A 1012 8.33 -16.53 -19.92
C THR A 1012 9.22 -16.58 -21.16
N GLU A 1013 10.49 -16.18 -21.05
CA GLU A 1013 11.45 -16.51 -22.10
C GLU A 1013 11.49 -18.04 -22.27
N PRO A 1014 11.36 -18.58 -23.49
CA PRO A 1014 11.72 -19.96 -23.72
C PRO A 1014 13.20 -20.09 -23.43
N VAL A 1015 13.54 -20.84 -22.38
CA VAL A 1015 14.92 -21.21 -22.07
C VAL A 1015 15.51 -21.81 -23.34
N ARG A 1016 16.42 -21.09 -24.00
CA ARG A 1016 17.19 -21.64 -25.13
C ARG A 1016 17.86 -22.92 -24.62
N PRO A 1017 17.67 -24.07 -25.29
CA PRO A 1017 18.40 -25.27 -24.91
C PRO A 1017 19.89 -24.94 -24.99
N ARG A 1018 20.61 -25.15 -23.89
CA ARG A 1018 22.08 -25.06 -23.89
C ARG A 1018 22.58 -25.96 -25.01
N ASP A 1019 23.30 -25.36 -25.96
CA ASP A 1019 24.03 -26.10 -26.98
C ASP A 1019 24.88 -27.17 -26.31
N ARG A 1020 24.42 -28.43 -26.42
CA ARG A 1020 25.27 -29.60 -26.24
C ARG A 1020 26.23 -29.60 -27.42
N GLN A 1021 27.34 -28.89 -27.26
CA GLN A 1021 28.48 -29.03 -28.14
C GLN A 1021 29.02 -30.45 -27.95
N LEU A 1022 28.61 -31.35 -28.86
CA LEU A 1022 29.26 -32.63 -29.10
C LEU A 1022 30.74 -32.33 -29.41
N ARG A 1023 31.63 -32.61 -28.45
CA ARG A 1023 33.03 -32.87 -28.79
C ARG A 1023 33.14 -34.36 -29.05
N LEU A 1024 33.29 -34.69 -30.33
CA LEU A 1024 33.95 -35.90 -30.77
C LEU A 1024 35.42 -35.85 -30.32
N LEU A 1025 35.91 -37.01 -29.88
CA LEU A 1025 37.22 -37.37 -29.32
C LEU A 1025 37.32 -37.29 -27.79
#